data_AF-A0A8S0RGR8-F1
#
_entry.id   AF-A0A8S0RGR8-F1
#
_cell.length_a   1.000
_cell.length_b   1.000
_cell.length_c   1.000
_cell.angle_alpha   90.00
_cell.angle_beta   90.00
_cell.angle_gamma   90.00
#
_symmetry.space_group_name_H-M   'P 1'
#
loop_
_entity.id
_entity.type
_entity.pdbx_description
1 polymer ?
#
loop_
_entity_poly.entity_id
_entity_poly.type
_entity_poly.pdbx_seq_one_letter_code
_entity_poly.pdbx_strand_id
1 'polypeptide(L)'
;MGKFKMALKDFQQVAHKYSLAIDLYTQAIELNSENAVYWANRAFAHTKLEEYGCAILDATKAVEIDPKYSKASLSVSKFGYYRRGAAYLAMGKFKMALKDFQQVKKICPNDLDAAKKLKECEKAVMKLNFEEAIAVPESERRSIVDSIDYRAIDVEPQYASARIENDVVTLDFVKKMMDDFKNQKCLHKRYAYQIVLQTREMLQSLPSLVDLNVPTGKHFTVCGDVHDQFYDLLNIFELNGLPSEDNPYLFNGDTVDRGSFSLEVILTLFSFKCMSPSAIYIARGNHESRSMNKIYGFEGEVKSKLSDKFVELFAEVFCCLPLAHVINEKIFVVHGGLFSVDGVKLSGIRKIDRFCEPPEEDLVVRSHEVKDEGYEIEHDGKLNTVFSAPNYRDQMGNKGAFIVTFTVMEPSRPGFELSAPIGQLLVLQKLDFSSNSLTGTIPDSFQLLKSLIFLALSNNKLHGRFPRGLTGLQNLQYFIMDDNPMFIPLPLEFGHLRKLQELRLANSGYSGTIPPIYSQLTNLSALSLQNNRLTGKIPTAFGNLSHIYHLNLSRNFLGGVVPFNSSFLKRLGRNLDLSSNPGLCLSPSEAFGVNVGIDVCGSNKTASSIRPLKNSESPFQCPKPIILTSFWVFLALHHILFSV
;
A
#
# COMPACT_ATOMS: atom_id res chain seq x y z
N MET A 1 -32.67 -11.81 -11.43
CA MET A 1 -31.97 -12.63 -10.42
C MET A 1 -31.11 -13.75 -11.01
N GLY A 2 -31.61 -14.64 -11.90
CA GLY A 2 -30.80 -15.72 -12.49
C GLY A 2 -29.57 -15.28 -13.29
N LYS A 3 -29.68 -14.20 -14.09
CA LYS A 3 -28.55 -13.61 -14.84
C LYS A 3 -27.48 -12.98 -13.92
N PHE A 4 -27.87 -12.48 -12.74
CA PHE A 4 -26.96 -11.87 -11.77
C PHE A 4 -26.07 -12.93 -11.08
N LYS A 5 -26.64 -14.11 -10.77
CA LYS A 5 -25.91 -15.24 -10.18
C LYS A 5 -24.84 -15.80 -11.12
N MET A 6 -25.15 -15.88 -12.42
CA MET A 6 -24.22 -16.37 -13.43
C MET A 6 -23.08 -15.37 -13.66
N ALA A 7 -23.42 -14.09 -13.82
CA ALA A 7 -22.44 -13.01 -13.97
C ALA A 7 -21.45 -12.94 -12.80
N LEU A 8 -21.90 -13.09 -11.54
CA LEU A 8 -21.02 -13.00 -10.37
C LEU A 8 -20.08 -14.22 -10.23
N LYS A 9 -20.57 -15.42 -10.57
CA LYS A 9 -19.77 -16.65 -10.59
C LYS A 9 -18.72 -16.62 -11.70
N ASP A 10 -19.10 -16.16 -12.89
CA ASP A 10 -18.20 -15.99 -14.02
C ASP A 10 -17.17 -14.88 -13.73
N PHE A 11 -17.57 -13.81 -13.04
CA PHE A 11 -16.67 -12.71 -12.64
C PHE A 11 -15.58 -13.16 -11.65
N GLN A 12 -15.91 -14.00 -10.66
CA GLN A 12 -14.94 -14.55 -9.71
C GLN A 12 -13.88 -15.44 -10.38
N GLN A 13 -14.30 -16.26 -11.35
CA GLN A 13 -13.40 -17.20 -12.03
C GLN A 13 -12.58 -16.56 -13.14
N VAL A 14 -13.07 -15.50 -13.79
CA VAL A 14 -12.43 -14.90 -14.95
C VAL A 14 -11.57 -13.67 -14.59
N ALA A 15 -11.90 -12.94 -13.53
CA ALA A 15 -11.23 -11.68 -13.19
C ALA A 15 -10.42 -11.69 -11.89
N HIS A 16 -10.50 -12.74 -11.05
CA HIS A 16 -9.80 -12.86 -9.76
C HIS A 16 -10.01 -11.69 -8.77
N LYS A 17 -11.06 -10.88 -8.95
CA LYS A 17 -11.41 -9.72 -8.09
C LYS A 17 -12.22 -10.14 -6.87
N TYR A 18 -11.59 -10.81 -5.91
CA TYR A 18 -12.29 -11.39 -4.76
C TYR A 18 -12.81 -10.34 -3.77
N SER A 19 -12.12 -9.21 -3.57
CA SER A 19 -12.57 -8.12 -2.67
C SER A 19 -13.89 -7.51 -3.16
N LEU A 20 -13.95 -7.11 -4.44
CA LEU A 20 -15.20 -6.65 -5.05
C LEU A 20 -16.30 -7.72 -5.03
N ALA A 21 -15.95 -9.00 -5.16
CA ALA A 21 -16.93 -10.07 -5.03
C ALA A 21 -17.53 -10.14 -3.62
N ILE A 22 -16.74 -9.92 -2.57
CA ILE A 22 -17.22 -9.85 -1.17
C ILE A 22 -18.24 -8.72 -1.02
N ASP A 23 -17.95 -7.52 -1.53
CA ASP A 23 -18.87 -6.38 -1.47
C ASP A 23 -20.21 -6.68 -2.16
N LEU A 24 -20.14 -7.27 -3.37
CA LEU A 24 -21.33 -7.62 -4.15
C LEU A 24 -22.15 -8.73 -3.48
N TYR A 25 -21.50 -9.73 -2.87
CA TYR A 25 -22.23 -10.74 -2.09
C TYR A 25 -22.81 -10.15 -0.82
N THR A 26 -22.16 -9.18 -0.18
CA THR A 26 -22.70 -8.47 0.98
C THR A 26 -23.99 -7.76 0.63
N GLN A 27 -24.02 -6.98 -0.47
CA GLN A 27 -25.24 -6.35 -0.98
C GLN A 27 -26.33 -7.40 -1.32
N ALA A 28 -25.94 -8.55 -1.90
CA ALA A 28 -26.90 -9.61 -2.21
C ALA A 28 -27.48 -10.27 -0.95
N ILE A 29 -26.70 -10.41 0.12
CA ILE A 29 -27.12 -10.92 1.43
C ILE A 29 -28.04 -9.93 2.14
N GLU A 30 -27.75 -8.63 2.08
CA GLU A 30 -28.63 -7.58 2.62
C GLU A 30 -30.03 -7.62 1.97
N LEU A 31 -30.11 -7.94 0.69
CA LEU A 31 -31.37 -8.09 -0.03
C LEU A 31 -32.07 -9.43 0.21
N ASN A 32 -31.33 -10.50 0.53
CA ASN A 32 -31.88 -11.82 0.81
C ASN A 32 -30.90 -12.67 1.65
N SER A 33 -31.01 -12.55 2.97
CA SER A 33 -30.15 -13.23 3.94
C SER A 33 -30.41 -14.73 4.05
N GLU A 34 -31.59 -15.20 3.63
CA GLU A 34 -32.01 -16.62 3.72
C GLU A 34 -31.46 -17.47 2.57
N ASN A 35 -30.60 -16.91 1.71
CA ASN A 35 -29.98 -17.66 0.61
C ASN A 35 -28.60 -18.20 0.99
N ALA A 36 -28.54 -19.48 1.38
CA ALA A 36 -27.28 -20.15 1.73
C ALA A 36 -26.19 -20.10 0.64
N VAL A 37 -26.53 -19.93 -0.64
CA VAL A 37 -25.55 -19.83 -1.73
C VAL A 37 -24.72 -18.54 -1.63
N TYR A 38 -25.34 -17.43 -1.20
CA TYR A 38 -24.63 -16.14 -1.12
C TYR A 38 -23.55 -16.19 -0.04
N TRP A 39 -23.91 -16.68 1.14
CA TRP A 39 -22.98 -16.94 2.23
C TRP A 39 -21.87 -17.91 1.82
N ALA A 40 -22.19 -19.04 1.18
CA ALA A 40 -21.18 -20.01 0.75
C ALA A 40 -20.20 -19.46 -0.32
N ASN A 41 -20.67 -18.60 -1.22
CA ASN A 41 -19.80 -18.00 -2.23
C ASN A 41 -18.98 -16.84 -1.68
N ARG A 42 -19.50 -16.07 -0.72
CA ARG A 42 -18.73 -15.04 -0.01
C ARG A 42 -17.66 -15.69 0.88
N ALA A 43 -17.99 -16.78 1.57
CA ALA A 43 -17.00 -17.60 2.28
C ALA A 43 -15.86 -18.09 1.37
N PHE A 44 -16.17 -18.46 0.13
CA PHE A 44 -15.16 -18.85 -0.86
C PHE A 44 -14.26 -17.67 -1.25
N ALA A 45 -14.82 -16.48 -1.45
CA ALA A 45 -14.05 -15.28 -1.72
C ALA A 45 -13.13 -14.92 -0.54
N HIS A 46 -13.65 -14.94 0.69
CA HIS A 46 -12.86 -14.78 1.92
C HIS A 46 -11.71 -15.81 2.00
N THR A 47 -11.99 -17.09 1.73
CA THR A 47 -10.96 -18.15 1.72
C THR A 47 -9.85 -17.87 0.69
N LYS A 48 -10.18 -17.22 -0.43
CA LYS A 48 -9.21 -16.87 -1.48
C LYS A 48 -8.35 -15.66 -1.12
N LEU A 49 -8.85 -14.77 -0.26
CA LEU A 49 -8.13 -13.59 0.22
C LEU A 49 -7.39 -13.80 1.53
N GLU A 50 -7.57 -14.91 2.22
CA GLU A 50 -6.79 -15.16 3.44
C GLU A 50 -7.66 -15.25 4.69
N GLU A 51 -8.90 -14.77 4.55
CA GLU A 51 -9.75 -14.29 5.63
C GLU A 51 -10.54 -15.47 6.24
N TYR A 52 -9.83 -16.47 6.76
CA TYR A 52 -10.41 -17.75 7.15
C TYR A 52 -11.45 -17.63 8.28
N GLY A 53 -11.29 -16.66 9.18
CA GLY A 53 -12.28 -16.36 10.23
C GLY A 53 -13.64 -15.98 9.62
N CYS A 54 -13.65 -14.99 8.72
CA CYS A 54 -14.84 -14.57 7.98
C CYS A 54 -15.41 -15.72 7.14
N ALA A 55 -14.55 -16.50 6.48
CA ALA A 55 -14.96 -17.67 5.70
C ALA A 55 -15.68 -18.71 6.57
N ILE A 56 -15.20 -18.97 7.78
CA ILE A 56 -15.83 -19.91 8.73
C ILE A 56 -17.18 -19.39 9.20
N LEU A 57 -17.29 -18.09 9.53
CA LEU A 57 -18.55 -17.47 9.95
C LEU A 57 -19.61 -17.56 8.84
N ASP A 58 -19.25 -17.14 7.62
CA ASP A 58 -20.15 -17.20 6.47
C ASP A 58 -20.53 -18.64 6.11
N ALA A 59 -19.58 -19.56 6.09
CA ALA A 59 -19.85 -20.96 5.79
C ALA A 59 -20.70 -21.63 6.89
N THR A 60 -20.51 -21.24 8.16
CA THR A 60 -21.39 -21.67 9.26
C THR A 60 -22.80 -21.14 9.05
N LYS A 61 -22.95 -19.87 8.67
CA LYS A 61 -24.27 -19.32 8.38
C LYS A 61 -24.96 -20.01 7.21
N ALA A 62 -24.21 -20.34 6.16
CA ALA A 62 -24.72 -21.14 5.05
C ALA A 62 -25.22 -22.52 5.51
N VAL A 63 -24.52 -23.18 6.43
CA VAL A 63 -24.92 -24.46 7.02
C VAL A 63 -26.14 -24.30 7.95
N GLU A 64 -26.26 -23.22 8.72
CA GLU A 64 -27.43 -22.95 9.56
C GLU A 64 -28.71 -22.79 8.75
N ILE A 65 -28.64 -22.05 7.63
CA ILE A 65 -29.76 -21.79 6.74
C ILE A 65 -30.19 -23.08 6.03
N ASP A 66 -29.24 -23.93 5.64
CA ASP A 66 -29.50 -25.19 4.93
C ASP A 66 -28.67 -26.36 5.52
N PRO A 67 -29.08 -26.91 6.69
CA PRO A 67 -28.29 -27.90 7.43
C PRO A 67 -28.41 -29.33 6.90
N LYS A 68 -29.51 -29.65 6.18
CA LYS A 68 -29.85 -30.98 5.66
C LYS A 68 -30.70 -30.81 4.39
N TYR A 69 -30.26 -31.35 3.25
CA TYR A 69 -31.12 -31.42 2.07
C TYR A 69 -31.34 -32.85 1.54
N SER A 70 -32.58 -33.05 1.08
CA SER A 70 -33.13 -34.28 0.49
C SER A 70 -32.50 -34.58 -0.89
N LYS A 71 -32.65 -35.82 -1.38
CA LYS A 71 -32.02 -36.35 -2.62
C LYS A 71 -32.17 -35.51 -3.91
N ALA A 72 -32.93 -34.42 -3.93
CA ALA A 72 -33.39 -33.74 -5.15
C ALA A 72 -32.67 -32.41 -5.51
N SER A 73 -31.77 -31.85 -4.70
CA SER A 73 -31.08 -30.58 -5.03
C SER A 73 -29.61 -30.64 -4.66
N LEU A 74 -28.81 -30.98 -5.66
CA LEU A 74 -27.38 -31.22 -5.60
C LEU A 74 -26.62 -29.89 -5.68
N SER A 75 -26.46 -29.12 -4.59
CA SER A 75 -25.61 -27.92 -4.65
C SER A 75 -25.20 -27.36 -3.28
N VAL A 76 -26.12 -26.85 -2.46
CA VAL A 76 -25.79 -25.75 -1.52
C VAL A 76 -25.26 -26.19 -0.15
N SER A 77 -25.90 -27.13 0.55
CA SER A 77 -25.43 -27.60 1.87
C SER A 77 -24.04 -28.24 1.79
N LYS A 78 -23.75 -28.94 0.68
CA LYS A 78 -22.41 -29.43 0.33
C LYS A 78 -21.40 -28.28 0.33
N PHE A 79 -21.72 -27.16 -0.30
CA PHE A 79 -20.82 -26.01 -0.35
C PHE A 79 -20.59 -25.44 1.04
N GLY A 80 -21.61 -25.30 1.90
CA GLY A 80 -21.43 -24.83 3.28
C GLY A 80 -20.41 -25.66 4.08
N TYR A 81 -20.65 -26.97 4.23
CA TYR A 81 -19.71 -27.86 4.93
C TYR A 81 -18.35 -27.91 4.24
N TYR A 82 -18.31 -27.97 2.92
CA TYR A 82 -17.04 -28.01 2.18
C TYR A 82 -16.23 -26.72 2.34
N ARG A 83 -16.85 -25.55 2.26
CA ARG A 83 -16.16 -24.25 2.45
C ARG A 83 -15.64 -24.12 3.88
N ARG A 84 -16.46 -24.49 4.87
CA ARG A 84 -16.03 -24.46 6.28
C ARG A 84 -14.89 -25.44 6.55
N GLY A 85 -15.00 -26.67 6.04
CA GLY A 85 -13.94 -27.67 6.13
C GLY A 85 -12.66 -27.24 5.43
N ALA A 86 -12.76 -26.58 4.27
CA ALA A 86 -11.60 -26.03 3.56
C ALA A 86 -10.94 -24.86 4.32
N ALA A 87 -11.71 -23.97 4.93
CA ALA A 87 -11.18 -22.90 5.77
C ALA A 87 -10.49 -23.46 7.03
N TYR A 88 -11.11 -24.42 7.73
CA TYR A 88 -10.47 -25.12 8.85
C TYR A 88 -9.19 -25.85 8.44
N LEU A 89 -9.18 -26.48 7.27
CA LEU A 89 -7.99 -27.16 6.74
C LEU A 89 -6.86 -26.16 6.49
N ALA A 90 -7.16 -25.00 5.92
CA ALA A 90 -6.18 -23.93 5.70
C ALA A 90 -5.60 -23.37 7.01
N MET A 91 -6.41 -23.33 8.08
CA MET A 91 -5.94 -22.94 9.41
C MET A 91 -5.22 -24.05 10.19
N GLY A 92 -5.02 -25.25 9.61
CA GLY A 92 -4.46 -26.39 10.33
C GLY A 92 -5.39 -27.00 11.40
N LYS A 93 -6.67 -26.61 11.43
CA LYS A 93 -7.69 -27.16 12.36
C LYS A 93 -8.22 -28.50 11.84
N PHE A 94 -7.34 -29.48 11.65
CA PHE A 94 -7.64 -30.75 10.96
C PHE A 94 -8.78 -31.56 11.61
N LYS A 95 -8.88 -31.56 12.95
CA LYS A 95 -9.96 -32.24 13.69
C LYS A 95 -11.34 -31.65 13.34
N MET A 96 -11.43 -30.34 13.12
CA MET A 96 -12.66 -29.63 12.73
C MET A 96 -12.96 -29.83 11.24
N ALA A 97 -11.93 -29.69 10.38
CA ALA A 97 -12.05 -29.94 8.95
C ALA A 97 -12.53 -31.37 8.65
N LEU A 98 -12.00 -32.36 9.37
CA LEU A 98 -12.37 -33.77 9.26
C LEU A 98 -13.88 -33.98 9.46
N LYS A 99 -14.48 -33.37 10.50
CA LYS A 99 -15.92 -33.47 10.78
C LYS A 99 -16.75 -32.94 9.61
N ASP A 100 -16.36 -31.81 9.03
CA ASP A 100 -17.05 -31.21 7.90
C ASP A 100 -16.91 -32.05 6.62
N PHE A 101 -15.71 -32.55 6.30
CA PHE A 101 -15.53 -33.42 5.13
C PHE A 101 -16.21 -34.78 5.26
N GLN A 102 -16.30 -35.35 6.48
CA GLN A 102 -17.11 -36.54 6.74
C GLN A 102 -18.59 -36.28 6.43
N GLN A 103 -19.10 -35.09 6.79
CA GLN A 103 -20.46 -34.70 6.48
C GLN A 103 -20.66 -34.50 4.97
N VAL A 104 -19.71 -33.87 4.26
CA VAL A 104 -19.73 -33.76 2.80
C VAL A 104 -19.77 -35.15 2.14
N LYS A 105 -18.97 -36.11 2.61
CA LYS A 105 -18.95 -37.48 2.09
C LYS A 105 -20.27 -38.21 2.31
N LYS A 106 -20.94 -38.00 3.45
CA LYS A 106 -22.29 -38.53 3.70
C LYS A 106 -23.34 -37.96 2.74
N ILE A 107 -23.25 -36.67 2.42
CA ILE A 107 -24.18 -35.97 1.53
C ILE A 107 -23.91 -36.32 0.06
N CYS A 108 -22.64 -36.39 -0.34
CA CYS A 108 -22.17 -36.59 -1.71
C CYS A 108 -21.10 -37.70 -1.75
N PRO A 109 -21.49 -38.99 -1.67
CA PRO A 109 -20.56 -40.10 -1.56
C PRO A 109 -19.62 -40.26 -2.77
N ASN A 110 -20.03 -39.77 -3.95
CA ASN A 110 -19.27 -39.89 -5.19
C ASN A 110 -18.38 -38.68 -5.48
N ASP A 111 -18.29 -37.69 -4.59
CA ASP A 111 -17.41 -36.56 -4.78
C ASP A 111 -15.93 -36.96 -4.56
N LEU A 112 -15.16 -36.96 -5.64
CA LEU A 112 -13.75 -37.35 -5.65
C LEU A 112 -12.86 -36.37 -4.87
N ASP A 113 -13.13 -35.07 -4.96
CA ASP A 113 -12.32 -34.05 -4.28
C ASP A 113 -12.58 -34.06 -2.78
N ALA A 114 -13.84 -34.17 -2.36
CA ALA A 114 -14.18 -34.33 -0.95
C ALA A 114 -13.61 -35.62 -0.37
N ALA A 115 -13.59 -36.72 -1.13
CA ALA A 115 -12.97 -37.97 -0.70
C ALA A 115 -11.44 -37.84 -0.54
N LYS A 116 -10.77 -37.12 -1.45
CA LYS A 116 -9.34 -36.82 -1.35
C LYS A 116 -9.03 -35.99 -0.10
N LYS A 117 -9.74 -34.88 0.09
CA LYS A 117 -9.57 -33.98 1.26
C LYS A 117 -9.89 -34.67 2.58
N LEU A 118 -10.89 -35.54 2.59
CA LEU A 118 -11.22 -36.37 3.76
C LEU A 118 -10.03 -37.26 4.14
N LYS A 119 -9.46 -37.98 3.18
CA LYS A 119 -8.29 -38.84 3.40
C LYS A 119 -7.05 -38.04 3.84
N GLU A 120 -6.86 -36.85 3.28
CA GLU A 120 -5.80 -35.93 3.70
C GLU A 120 -5.99 -35.49 5.16
N CYS A 121 -7.22 -35.12 5.56
CA CYS A 121 -7.54 -34.78 6.94
C CYS A 121 -7.34 -35.96 7.89
N GLU A 122 -7.77 -37.17 7.51
CA GLU A 122 -7.55 -38.38 8.32
C GLU A 122 -6.06 -38.64 8.55
N LYS A 123 -5.24 -38.52 7.49
CA LYS A 123 -3.79 -38.66 7.58
C LYS A 123 -3.16 -37.56 8.46
N ALA A 124 -3.62 -36.32 8.31
CA ALA A 124 -3.11 -35.19 9.08
C ALA A 124 -3.47 -35.31 10.57
N VAL A 125 -4.70 -35.71 10.91
CA VAL A 125 -5.12 -35.97 12.31
C VAL A 125 -4.34 -37.13 12.92
N MET A 126 -4.11 -38.20 12.16
CA MET A 126 -3.27 -39.31 12.64
C MET A 126 -1.83 -38.86 12.92
N LYS A 127 -1.24 -38.05 12.01
CA LYS A 127 0.11 -37.47 12.19
C LYS A 127 0.15 -36.54 13.40
N LEU A 128 -0.86 -35.69 13.59
CA LEU A 128 -0.96 -34.81 14.76
C LEU A 128 -1.05 -35.60 16.07
N ASN A 129 -1.92 -36.61 16.15
CA ASN A 129 -2.04 -37.41 17.37
C ASN A 129 -0.73 -38.15 17.69
N PHE A 130 0.01 -38.58 16.67
CA PHE A 130 1.34 -39.17 16.86
C PHE A 130 2.34 -38.13 17.36
N GLU A 131 2.39 -36.94 16.75
CA GLU A 131 3.25 -35.83 17.18
C GLU A 131 2.93 -35.37 18.60
N GLU A 132 1.65 -35.18 18.95
CA GLU A 132 1.17 -34.88 20.30
C GLU A 132 1.63 -35.96 21.30
N ALA A 133 1.63 -37.24 20.89
CA ALA A 133 2.05 -38.35 21.75
C ALA A 133 3.57 -38.45 21.95
N ILE A 134 4.38 -37.95 21.02
CA ILE A 134 5.85 -37.90 21.13
C ILE A 134 6.37 -36.50 21.51
N ALA A 135 5.47 -35.55 21.74
CA ALA A 135 5.83 -34.18 22.05
C ALA A 135 6.56 -34.14 23.40
N VAL A 136 7.86 -33.87 23.34
CA VAL A 136 8.68 -33.61 24.51
C VAL A 136 8.37 -32.20 25.03
N PRO A 137 8.19 -32.00 26.35
CA PRO A 137 8.05 -30.68 26.95
C PRO A 137 9.16 -29.74 26.46
N GLU A 138 8.81 -28.48 26.21
CA GLU A 138 9.75 -27.49 25.64
C GLU A 138 11.02 -27.33 26.50
N SER A 139 10.89 -27.48 27.82
CA SER A 139 12.00 -27.47 28.79
C SER A 139 12.99 -28.63 28.66
N GLU A 140 12.62 -29.72 27.97
CA GLU A 140 13.44 -30.92 27.78
C GLU A 140 13.98 -31.05 26.34
N ARG A 141 13.59 -30.15 25.43
CA ARG A 141 14.11 -30.13 24.06
C ARG A 141 15.53 -29.59 24.04
N ARG A 142 16.48 -30.43 23.60
CA ARG A 142 17.84 -29.98 23.27
C ARG A 142 17.82 -29.29 21.91
N SER A 143 18.58 -28.20 21.78
CA SER A 143 18.74 -27.50 20.51
C SER A 143 19.30 -28.46 19.46
N ILE A 144 18.74 -28.41 18.23
CA ILE A 144 19.25 -29.25 17.14
C ILE A 144 20.68 -28.85 16.77
N VAL A 145 21.05 -27.59 17.04
CA VAL A 145 22.38 -27.03 16.78
C VAL A 145 23.49 -27.81 17.47
N ASP A 146 23.25 -28.28 18.70
CA ASP A 146 24.24 -29.05 19.46
C ASP A 146 24.61 -30.39 18.78
N SER A 147 23.78 -30.85 17.84
CA SER A 147 23.98 -32.08 17.08
C SER A 147 24.54 -31.87 15.66
N ILE A 148 24.84 -30.63 15.28
CA ILE A 148 25.27 -30.25 13.93
C ILE A 148 26.70 -29.70 13.98
N ASP A 149 27.64 -30.44 13.40
CA ASP A 149 28.96 -29.92 13.05
C ASP A 149 29.08 -29.84 11.51
N TYR A 150 28.86 -28.65 10.96
CA TYR A 150 28.97 -28.44 9.52
C TYR A 150 30.42 -28.50 9.02
N ARG A 151 31.42 -28.31 9.91
CA ARG A 151 32.83 -28.35 9.51
C ARG A 151 33.31 -29.76 9.20
N ALA A 152 32.66 -30.77 9.76
CA ALA A 152 32.88 -32.18 9.45
C ALA A 152 32.23 -32.63 8.12
N ILE A 153 31.44 -31.79 7.46
CA ILE A 153 30.79 -32.14 6.18
C ILE A 153 31.75 -31.82 5.03
N ASP A 154 32.25 -32.86 4.35
CA ASP A 154 33.08 -32.71 3.16
C ASP A 154 32.28 -32.11 1.98
N VAL A 155 32.95 -31.32 1.15
CA VAL A 155 32.38 -30.80 -0.11
C VAL A 155 33.06 -31.54 -1.25
N GLU A 156 32.28 -32.19 -2.11
CA GLU A 156 32.84 -33.04 -3.14
C GLU A 156 33.63 -32.20 -4.18
N PRO A 157 34.74 -32.72 -4.75
CA PRO A 157 35.55 -31.99 -5.73
C PRO A 157 34.75 -31.54 -6.96
N GLN A 158 33.75 -32.32 -7.37
CA GLN A 158 32.88 -32.02 -8.50
C GLN A 158 31.86 -30.88 -8.24
N TYR A 159 31.71 -30.40 -7.00
CA TYR A 159 30.79 -29.30 -6.70
C TYR A 159 31.33 -27.97 -7.27
N ALA A 160 30.72 -27.48 -8.34
CA ALA A 160 31.18 -26.30 -9.08
C ALA A 160 30.35 -25.02 -8.84
N SER A 161 29.40 -25.06 -7.90
CA SER A 161 28.56 -23.91 -7.53
C SER A 161 29.21 -23.06 -6.42
N ALA A 162 28.53 -22.02 -5.95
CA ALA A 162 29.03 -21.08 -4.94
C ALA A 162 29.63 -21.77 -3.70
N ARG A 163 30.84 -21.35 -3.31
CA ARG A 163 31.58 -21.88 -2.15
C ARG A 163 31.90 -20.76 -1.16
N ILE A 164 31.69 -21.03 0.12
CA ILE A 164 32.16 -20.14 1.19
C ILE A 164 33.63 -20.48 1.48
N GLU A 165 34.50 -19.48 1.40
CA GLU A 165 35.92 -19.61 1.69
C GLU A 165 36.24 -18.96 3.05
N ASN A 166 37.18 -19.54 3.79
CA ASN A 166 37.67 -19.02 5.08
C ASN A 166 36.58 -18.76 6.13
N ASP A 167 35.49 -19.52 6.11
CA ASP A 167 34.33 -19.36 6.99
C ASP A 167 33.60 -17.99 6.89
N VAL A 168 33.88 -17.18 5.86
CA VAL A 168 33.31 -15.81 5.67
C VAL A 168 32.38 -15.74 4.46
N VAL A 169 31.14 -15.29 4.69
CA VAL A 169 30.17 -15.02 3.63
C VAL A 169 30.52 -13.69 2.95
N THR A 170 30.96 -13.73 1.70
CA THR A 170 31.37 -12.55 0.92
C THR A 170 30.33 -12.15 -0.12
N LEU A 171 30.38 -10.90 -0.60
CA LEU A 171 29.49 -10.43 -1.67
C LEU A 171 29.62 -11.26 -2.96
N ASP A 172 30.83 -11.71 -3.30
CA ASP A 172 31.06 -12.54 -4.48
C ASP A 172 30.42 -13.93 -4.33
N PHE A 173 30.50 -14.52 -3.13
CA PHE A 173 29.76 -15.74 -2.82
C PHE A 173 28.26 -15.54 -2.97
N VAL A 174 27.70 -14.47 -2.38
CA VAL A 174 26.25 -14.20 -2.44
C VAL A 174 25.79 -14.00 -3.88
N LYS A 175 26.54 -13.24 -4.69
CA LYS A 175 26.25 -13.06 -6.12
C LYS A 175 26.28 -14.38 -6.89
N LYS A 176 27.32 -15.21 -6.67
CA LYS A 176 27.42 -16.51 -7.33
C LYS A 176 26.30 -17.46 -6.91
N MET A 177 25.91 -17.44 -5.64
CA MET A 177 24.81 -18.24 -5.09
C MET A 177 23.47 -17.82 -5.70
N MET A 178 23.18 -16.51 -5.77
CA MET A 178 21.96 -16.01 -6.42
C MET A 178 21.90 -16.41 -7.91
N ASP A 179 23.04 -16.37 -8.60
CA ASP A 179 23.13 -16.86 -9.99
C ASP A 179 22.90 -18.37 -10.09
N ASP A 180 23.46 -19.18 -9.18
CA ASP A 180 23.21 -20.62 -9.14
C ASP A 180 21.73 -20.93 -8.86
N PHE A 181 21.10 -20.21 -7.93
CA PHE A 181 19.65 -20.31 -7.65
C PHE A 181 18.79 -19.88 -8.84
N LYS A 182 19.17 -18.81 -9.55
CA LYS A 182 18.50 -18.37 -10.78
C LYS A 182 18.55 -19.45 -11.88
N ASN A 183 19.61 -20.26 -11.87
CA ASN A 183 19.79 -21.43 -12.72
C ASN A 183 19.34 -22.75 -12.07
N GLN A 184 18.53 -22.68 -11.00
CA GLN A 184 17.92 -23.82 -10.30
C GLN A 184 18.92 -24.86 -9.78
N LYS A 185 20.14 -24.43 -9.45
CA LYS A 185 21.12 -25.28 -8.75
C LYS A 185 20.94 -25.14 -7.24
N CYS A 186 21.15 -26.23 -6.51
CA CYS A 186 21.11 -26.20 -5.05
C CYS A 186 22.45 -25.76 -4.44
N LEU A 187 22.37 -25.04 -3.33
CA LEU A 187 23.53 -24.77 -2.47
C LEU A 187 23.93 -26.05 -1.72
N HIS A 188 25.22 -26.30 -1.58
CA HIS A 188 25.72 -27.45 -0.84
C HIS A 188 25.31 -27.40 0.64
N LYS A 189 24.97 -28.55 1.22
CA LYS A 189 24.45 -28.64 2.61
C LYS A 189 25.40 -28.06 3.65
N ARG A 190 26.72 -28.22 3.46
CA ARG A 190 27.76 -27.58 4.30
C ARG A 190 27.54 -26.08 4.43
N TYR A 191 27.41 -25.39 3.30
CA TYR A 191 27.28 -23.93 3.26
C TYR A 191 25.89 -23.48 3.74
N ALA A 192 24.84 -24.24 3.42
CA ALA A 192 23.51 -23.99 3.96
C ALA A 192 23.50 -24.07 5.50
N TYR A 193 24.11 -25.10 6.11
CA TYR A 193 24.23 -25.17 7.58
C TYR A 193 25.02 -23.99 8.12
N GLN A 194 26.16 -23.65 7.50
CA GLN A 194 26.98 -22.52 7.93
C GLN A 194 26.18 -21.21 7.97
N ILE A 195 25.46 -20.89 6.89
CA ILE A 195 24.64 -19.66 6.80
C ILE A 195 23.55 -19.65 7.87
N VAL A 196 22.78 -20.74 7.99
CA VAL A 196 21.64 -20.81 8.91
C VAL A 196 22.10 -20.74 10.38
N LEU A 197 23.20 -21.42 10.73
CA LEU A 197 23.77 -21.41 12.07
C LEU A 197 24.35 -20.04 12.45
N GLN A 198 25.12 -19.41 11.54
CA GLN A 198 25.63 -18.06 11.75
C GLN A 198 24.48 -17.04 11.90
N THR A 199 23.44 -17.16 11.08
CA THR A 199 22.26 -16.30 11.17
C THR A 199 21.55 -16.47 12.51
N ARG A 200 21.37 -17.71 12.99
CA ARG A 200 20.77 -17.97 14.31
C ARG A 200 21.50 -17.22 15.42
N GLU A 201 22.82 -17.32 15.47
CA GLU A 201 23.63 -16.66 16.50
C GLU A 201 23.42 -15.13 16.47
N MET A 202 23.41 -14.53 15.28
CA MET A 202 23.14 -13.10 15.11
C MET A 202 21.73 -12.73 15.59
N LEU A 203 20.71 -13.51 15.20
CA LEU A 203 19.31 -13.23 15.56
C LEU A 203 19.03 -13.43 17.05
N GLN A 204 19.66 -14.41 17.70
CA GLN A 204 19.52 -14.65 19.14
C GLN A 204 19.98 -13.47 19.98
N SER A 205 21.00 -12.74 19.51
CA SER A 205 21.53 -11.57 20.21
C SER A 205 20.61 -10.34 20.14
N LEU A 206 19.61 -10.34 19.25
CA LEU A 206 18.71 -9.20 19.05
C LEU A 206 17.57 -9.18 20.08
N PRO A 207 17.04 -8.00 20.42
CA PRO A 207 15.77 -7.89 21.16
C PRO A 207 14.58 -8.29 20.29
N SER A 208 13.42 -8.56 20.94
CA SER A 208 12.19 -8.88 20.23
C SER A 208 11.60 -7.71 19.45
N LEU A 209 11.94 -6.48 19.85
CA LEU A 209 11.72 -5.26 19.06
C LEU A 209 13.07 -4.58 18.84
N VAL A 210 13.45 -4.42 17.57
CA VAL A 210 14.74 -3.85 17.16
C VAL A 210 14.58 -2.37 16.83
N ASP A 211 15.37 -1.53 17.49
CA ASP A 211 15.45 -0.11 17.21
C ASP A 211 16.48 0.14 16.09
N LEU A 212 16.04 0.79 15.01
CA LEU A 212 16.84 1.09 13.82
C LEU A 212 17.09 2.60 13.74
N ASN A 213 18.36 2.99 13.61
CA ASN A 213 18.75 4.38 13.43
C ASN A 213 19.28 4.60 12.02
N VAL A 214 18.50 5.31 11.21
CA VAL A 214 18.82 5.69 9.83
C VAL A 214 19.32 7.13 9.82
N PRO A 215 20.62 7.36 9.52
CA PRO A 215 21.20 8.70 9.52
C PRO A 215 20.49 9.63 8.55
N THR A 216 20.48 10.93 8.86
CA THR A 216 19.86 11.95 8.00
C THR A 216 20.42 11.90 6.58
N GLY A 217 19.52 11.96 5.59
CA GLY A 217 19.90 11.92 4.18
C GLY A 217 20.28 10.54 3.63
N LYS A 218 20.26 9.49 4.47
CA LYS A 218 20.32 8.09 4.03
C LYS A 218 18.89 7.56 3.84
N HIS A 219 18.75 6.62 2.91
CA HIS A 219 17.48 5.93 2.69
C HIS A 219 17.48 4.56 3.36
N PHE A 220 16.29 4.03 3.62
CA PHE A 220 16.09 2.70 4.17
C PHE A 220 14.88 2.06 3.50
N THR A 221 15.05 0.82 3.01
CA THR A 221 14.03 0.11 2.23
C THR A 221 13.28 -0.89 3.10
N VAL A 222 11.95 -0.87 3.06
CA VAL A 222 11.08 -1.87 3.71
C VAL A 222 10.33 -2.65 2.65
N CYS A 223 10.55 -3.96 2.62
CA CYS A 223 9.82 -4.93 1.83
C CYS A 223 8.79 -5.64 2.72
N GLY A 224 7.61 -5.94 2.18
CA GLY A 224 6.63 -6.82 2.80
C GLY A 224 6.91 -8.28 2.43
N ASP A 225 5.84 -9.05 2.33
CA ASP A 225 5.85 -10.48 2.03
C ASP A 225 6.51 -10.74 0.66
N VAL A 226 7.36 -11.76 0.61
CA VAL A 226 8.01 -12.25 -0.62
C VAL A 226 7.55 -13.67 -0.93
N HIS A 227 7.23 -14.47 0.09
CA HIS A 227 6.93 -15.89 -0.01
C HIS A 227 7.99 -16.63 -0.87
N ASP A 228 7.58 -17.49 -1.79
CA ASP A 228 8.45 -18.28 -2.62
C ASP A 228 8.96 -17.56 -3.88
N GLN A 229 8.74 -16.26 -4.02
CA GLN A 229 8.98 -15.53 -5.27
C GLN A 229 10.45 -15.09 -5.43
N PHE A 230 11.36 -16.05 -5.52
CA PHE A 230 12.81 -15.81 -5.62
C PHE A 230 13.20 -14.90 -6.80
N TYR A 231 12.58 -15.06 -7.97
CA TYR A 231 12.91 -14.23 -9.13
C TYR A 231 12.45 -12.79 -8.96
N ASP A 232 11.35 -12.56 -8.23
CA ASP A 232 10.89 -11.21 -7.89
C ASP A 232 11.77 -10.57 -6.82
N LEU A 233 12.30 -11.36 -5.87
CA LEU A 233 13.33 -10.88 -4.95
C LEU A 233 14.57 -10.38 -5.72
N LEU A 234 15.03 -11.14 -6.73
CA LEU A 234 16.13 -10.68 -7.59
C LEU A 234 15.77 -9.39 -8.34
N ASN A 235 14.53 -9.27 -8.81
CA ASN A 235 14.04 -8.07 -9.47
C ASN A 235 13.99 -6.86 -8.51
N ILE A 236 13.62 -7.04 -7.24
CA ILE A 236 13.71 -5.99 -6.22
C ILE A 236 15.16 -5.49 -6.11
N PHE A 237 16.13 -6.40 -6.05
CA PHE A 237 17.54 -6.03 -5.98
C PHE A 237 18.08 -5.41 -7.27
N GLU A 238 17.56 -5.79 -8.43
CA GLU A 238 17.90 -5.17 -9.71
C GLU A 238 17.37 -3.73 -9.79
N LEU A 239 16.14 -3.50 -9.31
CA LEU A 239 15.47 -2.20 -9.35
C LEU A 239 15.97 -1.22 -8.29
N ASN A 240 16.26 -1.71 -7.07
CA ASN A 240 16.57 -0.87 -5.90
C ASN A 240 17.99 -1.08 -5.36
N GLY A 241 18.81 -1.88 -6.05
CA GLY A 241 20.19 -2.18 -5.67
C GLY A 241 20.31 -3.27 -4.62
N LEU A 242 21.49 -3.92 -4.57
CA LEU A 242 21.76 -4.99 -3.60
C LEU A 242 21.80 -4.47 -2.16
N PRO A 243 21.46 -5.31 -1.16
CA PRO A 243 21.67 -4.99 0.24
C PRO A 243 23.13 -4.67 0.54
N SER A 244 23.36 -3.53 1.20
CA SER A 244 24.67 -3.08 1.70
C SER A 244 24.46 -2.11 2.85
N GLU A 245 25.53 -1.71 3.54
CA GLU A 245 25.45 -0.70 4.61
C GLU A 245 24.89 0.65 4.11
N ASP A 246 25.14 0.99 2.84
CA ASP A 246 24.61 2.19 2.19
C ASP A 246 23.22 1.98 1.56
N ASN A 247 22.74 0.75 1.49
CA ASN A 247 21.42 0.39 0.95
C ASN A 247 20.75 -0.68 1.83
N PRO A 248 20.34 -0.33 3.06
CA PRO A 248 19.80 -1.29 4.01
C PRO A 248 18.34 -1.66 3.69
N TYR A 249 18.01 -2.92 3.95
CA TYR A 249 16.67 -3.48 3.76
C TYR A 249 16.08 -4.04 5.05
N LEU A 250 14.76 -3.93 5.22
CA LEU A 250 13.96 -4.69 6.17
C LEU A 250 12.93 -5.53 5.40
N PHE A 251 13.00 -6.85 5.53
CA PHE A 251 11.97 -7.77 5.05
C PHE A 251 10.99 -8.06 6.20
N ASN A 252 9.75 -7.63 6.05
CA ASN A 252 8.75 -7.61 7.10
C ASN A 252 7.96 -8.93 7.17
N GLY A 253 8.65 -10.06 7.39
CA GLY A 253 8.03 -11.38 7.52
C GLY A 253 7.56 -12.00 6.20
N ASP A 254 7.10 -13.25 6.28
CA ASP A 254 6.51 -14.01 5.18
C ASP A 254 7.44 -14.09 3.96
N THR A 255 8.62 -14.62 4.22
CA THR A 255 9.71 -14.85 3.27
C THR A 255 9.71 -16.26 2.69
N VAL A 256 8.80 -17.14 3.14
CA VAL A 256 8.70 -18.54 2.73
C VAL A 256 7.23 -18.95 2.52
N ASP A 257 7.04 -20.23 2.16
CA ASP A 257 5.77 -20.89 1.87
C ASP A 257 5.10 -20.45 0.55
N ARG A 258 3.98 -21.11 0.21
CA ARG A 258 3.07 -20.83 -0.92
C ARG A 258 3.54 -21.30 -2.29
N GLY A 259 4.83 -21.52 -2.48
CA GLY A 259 5.31 -22.27 -3.63
C GLY A 259 6.70 -22.87 -3.45
N SER A 260 7.58 -22.79 -4.46
CA SER A 260 8.67 -23.77 -4.68
C SER A 260 10.10 -23.20 -4.71
N PHE A 261 10.28 -21.92 -4.44
CA PHE A 261 11.60 -21.28 -4.32
C PHE A 261 11.81 -20.56 -2.97
N SER A 262 11.11 -21.00 -1.93
CA SER A 262 11.22 -20.42 -0.58
C SER A 262 12.62 -20.62 0.00
N LEU A 263 13.26 -21.75 -0.29
CA LEU A 263 14.60 -22.05 0.21
C LEU A 263 15.64 -21.08 -0.38
N GLU A 264 15.53 -20.78 -1.67
CA GLU A 264 16.40 -19.83 -2.36
C GLU A 264 16.22 -18.41 -1.82
N VAL A 265 14.97 -17.99 -1.54
CA VAL A 265 14.66 -16.71 -0.88
C VAL A 265 15.34 -16.63 0.48
N ILE A 266 15.02 -17.55 1.40
CA ILE A 266 15.48 -17.42 2.79
C ILE A 266 17.01 -17.56 2.91
N LEU A 267 17.65 -18.45 2.13
CA LEU A 267 19.11 -18.57 2.12
C LEU A 267 19.79 -17.33 1.54
N THR A 268 19.16 -16.65 0.58
CA THR A 268 19.67 -15.37 0.05
C THR A 268 19.61 -14.28 1.11
N LEU A 269 18.48 -14.11 1.79
CA LEU A 269 18.32 -13.12 2.86
C LEU A 269 19.28 -13.38 4.02
N PHE A 270 19.40 -14.65 4.46
CA PHE A 270 20.35 -15.05 5.51
C PHE A 270 21.80 -14.85 5.09
N SER A 271 22.15 -15.07 3.82
CA SER A 271 23.51 -14.82 3.35
C SER A 271 23.87 -13.34 3.36
N PHE A 272 22.94 -12.44 2.99
CA PHE A 272 23.15 -11.00 3.17
C PHE A 272 23.28 -10.64 4.66
N LYS A 273 22.53 -11.30 5.55
CA LYS A 273 22.63 -11.09 7.00
C LYS A 273 24.00 -11.49 7.53
N CYS A 274 24.51 -12.64 7.13
CA CYS A 274 25.85 -13.11 7.49
C CYS A 274 26.96 -12.21 6.91
N MET A 275 26.79 -11.72 5.68
CA MET A 275 27.77 -10.86 5.01
C MET A 275 27.89 -9.47 5.68
N SER A 276 26.76 -8.83 5.96
CA SER A 276 26.71 -7.53 6.62
C SER A 276 25.44 -7.43 7.47
N PRO A 277 25.53 -7.61 8.80
CA PRO A 277 24.36 -7.63 9.67
C PRO A 277 23.51 -6.36 9.67
N SER A 278 24.07 -5.21 9.29
CA SER A 278 23.39 -3.91 9.14
C SER A 278 22.78 -3.71 7.75
N ALA A 279 23.17 -4.49 6.74
CA ALA A 279 22.62 -4.40 5.39
C ALA A 279 21.20 -4.96 5.28
N ILE A 280 20.83 -5.92 6.14
CA ILE A 280 19.52 -6.55 6.08
C ILE A 280 18.96 -6.87 7.48
N TYR A 281 17.67 -6.58 7.63
CA TYR A 281 16.85 -6.88 8.79
C TYR A 281 15.68 -7.75 8.34
N ILE A 282 15.27 -8.68 9.20
CA ILE A 282 14.21 -9.65 8.90
C ILE A 282 13.32 -9.70 10.12
N ALA A 283 12.04 -9.38 9.95
CA ALA A 283 11.01 -9.58 10.97
C ALA A 283 10.38 -10.96 10.80
N ARG A 284 9.84 -11.53 11.88
CA ARG A 284 9.08 -12.77 11.85
C ARG A 284 7.67 -12.51 11.31
N GLY A 285 7.26 -13.22 10.27
CA GLY A 285 5.87 -13.32 9.82
C GLY A 285 5.18 -14.56 10.37
N ASN A 286 3.90 -14.74 10.04
CA ASN A 286 3.18 -15.95 10.45
C ASN A 286 3.65 -17.19 9.67
N HIS A 287 4.18 -17.02 8.46
CA HIS A 287 4.76 -18.10 7.68
C HIS A 287 6.15 -18.52 8.16
N GLU A 288 6.81 -17.80 9.07
CA GLU A 288 8.00 -18.30 9.79
C GLU A 288 7.59 -19.07 11.07
N SER A 289 6.72 -20.07 10.89
CA SER A 289 6.22 -20.96 11.95
C SER A 289 6.04 -22.40 11.46
N ARG A 290 6.20 -23.37 12.38
CA ARG A 290 6.08 -24.80 12.04
C ARG A 290 4.70 -25.15 11.50
N SER A 291 3.65 -24.57 12.07
CA SER A 291 2.26 -24.85 11.68
C SER A 291 1.99 -24.47 10.23
N MET A 292 2.47 -23.31 9.79
CA MET A 292 2.31 -22.85 8.41
C MET A 292 3.22 -23.62 7.46
N ASN A 293 4.51 -23.80 7.80
CA ASN A 293 5.47 -24.47 6.93
C ASN A 293 5.08 -25.90 6.55
N LYS A 294 4.43 -26.61 7.48
CA LYS A 294 3.92 -27.96 7.29
C LYS A 294 2.80 -28.04 6.25
N ILE A 295 2.00 -27.00 6.13
CA ILE A 295 0.79 -26.95 5.30
C ILE A 295 1.09 -26.30 3.95
N TYR A 296 1.91 -25.24 3.95
CA TYR A 296 2.00 -24.31 2.83
C TYR A 296 3.24 -24.47 1.95
N GLY A 297 4.13 -25.41 2.26
CA GLY A 297 5.10 -25.93 1.30
C GLY A 297 6.55 -25.93 1.79
N PHE A 298 6.94 -25.02 2.68
CA PHE A 298 8.34 -24.85 3.06
C PHE A 298 8.94 -26.11 3.69
N GLU A 299 8.20 -26.80 4.59
CA GLU A 299 8.67 -28.08 5.16
C GLU A 299 8.95 -29.10 4.06
N GLY A 300 8.04 -29.21 3.08
CA GLY A 300 8.18 -30.13 1.96
C GLY A 300 9.37 -29.79 1.05
N GLU A 301 9.55 -28.50 0.75
CA GLU A 301 10.65 -27.98 -0.06
C GLU A 301 12.00 -28.26 0.60
N VAL A 302 12.15 -27.91 1.88
CA VAL A 302 13.38 -28.14 2.66
C VAL A 302 13.72 -29.62 2.73
N LYS A 303 12.72 -30.51 2.94
CA LYS A 303 12.95 -31.96 2.94
C LYS A 303 13.43 -32.47 1.58
N SER A 304 12.86 -31.96 0.49
CA SER A 304 13.23 -32.36 -0.87
C SER A 304 14.64 -31.87 -1.26
N LYS A 305 14.98 -30.62 -0.94
CA LYS A 305 16.24 -29.99 -1.38
C LYS A 305 17.39 -30.23 -0.40
N LEU A 306 17.10 -30.43 0.89
CA LEU A 306 18.09 -30.57 1.96
C LEU A 306 17.88 -31.86 2.78
N SER A 307 17.17 -31.79 3.92
CA SER A 307 16.89 -32.95 4.81
C SER A 307 15.93 -32.57 5.95
N ASP A 308 15.38 -33.55 6.67
CA ASP A 308 14.55 -33.33 7.86
C ASP A 308 15.28 -32.52 8.96
N LYS A 309 16.59 -32.69 9.13
CA LYS A 309 17.37 -31.90 10.10
C LYS A 309 17.31 -30.39 9.83
N PHE A 310 17.21 -29.99 8.56
CA PHE A 310 17.07 -28.57 8.23
C PHE A 310 15.69 -28.02 8.57
N VAL A 311 14.63 -28.83 8.54
CA VAL A 311 13.29 -28.38 8.95
C VAL A 311 13.31 -27.97 10.43
N GLU A 312 13.89 -28.82 11.28
CA GLU A 312 14.02 -28.53 12.71
C GLU A 312 14.92 -27.32 12.96
N LEU A 313 16.03 -27.21 12.20
CA LEU A 313 16.93 -26.07 12.31
C LEU A 313 16.25 -24.75 11.90
N PHE A 314 15.56 -24.72 10.76
CA PHE A 314 14.84 -23.51 10.32
C PHE A 314 13.73 -23.12 11.30
N ALA A 315 12.98 -24.08 11.85
CA ALA A 315 11.99 -23.80 12.89
C ALA A 315 12.63 -23.12 14.11
N GLU A 316 13.79 -23.63 14.58
CA GLU A 316 14.53 -23.01 15.68
C GLU A 316 15.03 -21.60 15.33
N VAL A 317 15.57 -21.39 14.12
CA VAL A 317 16.04 -20.07 13.68
C VAL A 317 14.88 -19.08 13.50
N PHE A 318 13.74 -19.52 13.00
CA PHE A 318 12.54 -18.68 12.86
C PHE A 318 12.02 -18.18 14.20
N CYS A 319 12.11 -18.98 15.27
CA CYS A 319 11.84 -18.52 16.63
C CYS A 319 12.84 -17.46 17.14
N CYS A 320 14.00 -17.30 16.50
CA CYS A 320 14.95 -16.25 16.86
C CYS A 320 14.67 -14.90 16.17
N LEU A 321 13.84 -14.88 15.11
CA LEU A 321 13.55 -13.65 14.35
C LEU A 321 12.84 -12.59 15.22
N PRO A 322 13.29 -11.33 15.20
CA PRO A 322 12.59 -10.23 15.86
C PRO A 322 11.14 -10.10 15.41
N LEU A 323 10.26 -9.67 16.32
CA LEU A 323 8.83 -9.56 16.07
C LEU A 323 8.46 -8.21 15.45
N ALA A 324 9.22 -7.16 15.75
CA ALA A 324 8.95 -5.81 15.26
C ALA A 324 10.22 -4.97 15.15
N HIS A 325 10.13 -3.88 14.41
CA HIS A 325 11.18 -2.88 14.26
C HIS A 325 10.63 -1.48 14.50
N VAL A 326 11.47 -0.58 15.01
CA VAL A 326 11.16 0.84 15.15
C VAL A 326 12.26 1.64 14.46
N ILE A 327 11.91 2.38 13.40
CA ILE A 327 12.86 3.23 12.67
C ILE A 327 12.79 4.65 13.21
N ASN A 328 13.93 5.17 13.67
CA ASN A 328 14.14 6.51 14.22
C ASN A 328 13.10 6.92 15.28
N GLU A 329 12.66 5.96 16.10
CA GLU A 329 11.62 6.15 17.12
C GLU A 329 10.27 6.66 16.59
N LYS A 330 10.06 6.62 15.26
CA LYS A 330 8.92 7.24 14.59
C LYS A 330 8.07 6.23 13.81
N ILE A 331 8.70 5.26 13.16
CA ILE A 331 8.02 4.32 12.29
C ILE A 331 8.05 2.94 12.93
N PHE A 332 6.89 2.46 13.38
CA PHE A 332 6.73 1.10 13.88
C PHE A 332 6.42 0.16 12.70
N VAL A 333 7.22 -0.89 12.54
CA VAL A 333 7.09 -1.89 11.48
C VAL A 333 6.90 -3.26 12.12
N VAL A 334 5.82 -3.93 11.73
CA VAL A 334 5.46 -5.28 12.19
C VAL A 334 4.80 -6.00 11.01
N HIS A 335 5.03 -7.31 10.87
CA HIS A 335 4.36 -8.12 9.84
C HIS A 335 2.88 -8.29 10.16
N GLY A 336 2.60 -8.41 11.45
CA GLY A 336 1.26 -8.42 11.96
C GLY A 336 0.63 -7.02 12.02
N GLY A 337 -0.31 -6.85 12.92
CA GLY A 337 -0.98 -5.59 13.18
C GLY A 337 -0.76 -5.17 14.62
N LEU A 338 -1.69 -4.35 15.11
CA LEU A 338 -1.72 -3.97 16.51
C LEU A 338 -2.39 -5.03 17.36
N PHE A 339 -2.35 -4.85 18.67
CA PHE A 339 -2.85 -5.81 19.66
C PHE A 339 -4.37 -5.73 19.80
N SER A 340 -5.00 -6.83 20.23
CA SER A 340 -6.44 -6.91 20.54
C SER A 340 -6.84 -6.11 21.79
N VAL A 341 -5.86 -5.63 22.56
CA VAL A 341 -6.07 -4.85 23.78
C VAL A 341 -5.35 -3.51 23.69
N ASP A 342 -5.97 -2.48 24.26
CA ASP A 342 -5.38 -1.15 24.36
C ASP A 342 -4.24 -1.09 25.37
N GLY A 343 -3.40 -0.05 25.26
CA GLY A 343 -2.37 0.27 26.25
C GLY A 343 -1.07 -0.53 26.11
N VAL A 344 -0.92 -1.36 25.07
CA VAL A 344 0.34 -2.04 24.78
C VAL A 344 1.42 -1.03 24.40
N LYS A 345 2.58 -1.13 25.06
CA LYS A 345 3.73 -0.23 24.87
C LYS A 345 4.85 -0.95 24.15
N LEU A 346 5.72 -0.21 23.45
CA LEU A 346 6.94 -0.75 22.84
C LEU A 346 7.83 -1.50 23.86
N SER A 347 7.85 -1.05 25.12
CA SER A 347 8.55 -1.74 26.21
C SER A 347 7.96 -3.12 26.54
N GLY A 348 6.67 -3.34 26.29
CA GLY A 348 6.03 -4.65 26.41
C GLY A 348 6.50 -5.57 25.28
N ILE A 349 6.52 -5.07 24.04
CA ILE A 349 6.99 -5.82 22.87
C ILE A 349 8.45 -6.24 23.02
N ARG A 350 9.33 -5.34 23.49
CA ARG A 350 10.75 -5.66 23.76
C ARG A 350 10.95 -6.80 24.78
N LYS A 351 9.97 -7.03 25.67
CA LYS A 351 10.03 -8.06 26.72
C LYS A 351 9.38 -9.38 26.33
N ILE A 352 8.77 -9.48 25.14
CA ILE A 352 8.17 -10.74 24.68
C ILE A 352 9.29 -11.77 24.53
N ASP A 353 9.14 -12.90 25.22
CA ASP A 353 9.96 -14.09 24.94
C ASP A 353 9.49 -14.67 23.61
N ARG A 354 10.33 -14.53 22.58
CA ARG A 354 9.99 -14.91 21.21
C ARG A 354 10.53 -16.27 20.80
N PHE A 355 11.35 -16.91 21.64
CA PHE A 355 12.10 -18.13 21.32
C PHE A 355 11.24 -19.39 21.36
N CYS A 356 9.96 -19.26 21.01
CA CYS A 356 8.94 -20.30 20.97
C CYS A 356 8.10 -20.17 19.68
N GLU A 357 7.33 -21.21 19.36
CA GLU A 357 6.36 -21.14 18.27
C GLU A 357 5.21 -20.18 18.62
N PRO A 358 4.65 -19.43 17.65
CA PRO A 358 3.51 -18.58 17.91
C PRO A 358 2.29 -19.42 18.34
N PRO A 359 1.47 -18.92 19.27
CA PRO A 359 0.26 -19.60 19.70
C PRO A 359 -0.73 -19.77 18.53
N GLU A 360 -1.51 -20.85 18.54
CA GLU A 360 -2.50 -21.17 17.48
C GLU A 360 -3.76 -20.28 17.51
N GLU A 361 -3.93 -19.44 18.54
CA GLU A 361 -5.09 -18.57 18.73
C GLU A 361 -4.64 -17.11 18.88
N ASP A 362 -5.31 -16.23 18.12
CA ASP A 362 -5.24 -14.76 18.14
C ASP A 362 -3.98 -14.08 17.59
N LEU A 363 -3.96 -13.78 16.29
CA LEU A 363 -3.07 -12.80 15.68
C LEU A 363 -3.86 -11.80 14.82
N VAL A 364 -3.68 -10.51 15.12
CA VAL A 364 -4.11 -9.38 14.28
C VAL A 364 -2.90 -8.96 13.44
N VAL A 365 -3.10 -8.69 12.14
CA VAL A 365 -2.05 -8.78 11.09
C VAL A 365 -1.87 -7.50 10.24
N ARG A 366 -0.73 -7.32 9.51
CA ARG A 366 -0.48 -6.46 8.32
C ARG A 366 1.00 -6.31 7.87
N SER A 367 1.39 -7.15 6.91
CA SER A 367 1.91 -6.89 5.57
C SER A 367 1.18 -7.91 4.68
N HIS A 368 1.11 -9.15 5.14
CA HIS A 368 0.05 -10.19 5.17
C HIS A 368 -1.14 -10.15 4.20
N GLU A 369 -1.67 -8.97 3.89
CA GLU A 369 -2.81 -8.81 3.00
C GLU A 369 -2.34 -8.45 1.59
N VAL A 370 -2.72 -9.28 0.62
CA VAL A 370 -2.52 -8.98 -0.79
C VAL A 370 -3.27 -7.70 -1.15
N LYS A 371 -2.57 -6.70 -1.70
CA LYS A 371 -3.16 -5.45 -2.20
C LYS A 371 -2.98 -5.34 -3.71
N ASP A 372 -4.02 -4.93 -4.44
CA ASP A 372 -4.03 -4.85 -5.91
C ASP A 372 -2.85 -4.02 -6.47
N GLU A 373 -2.53 -2.89 -5.82
CA GLU A 373 -1.42 -2.00 -6.21
C GLU A 373 -0.11 -2.30 -5.45
N GLY A 374 -0.05 -3.40 -4.70
CA GLY A 374 1.07 -3.79 -3.84
C GLY A 374 1.16 -3.00 -2.53
N TYR A 375 0.33 -1.97 -2.35
CA TYR A 375 0.22 -1.22 -1.10
C TYR A 375 -1.19 -0.65 -0.90
N GLU A 376 -1.52 -0.27 0.33
CA GLU A 376 -2.74 0.48 0.68
C GLU A 376 -2.45 1.43 1.84
N ILE A 377 -3.07 2.61 1.84
CA ILE A 377 -2.94 3.59 2.93
C ILE A 377 -4.29 3.70 3.62
N GLU A 378 -4.32 3.36 4.91
CA GLU A 378 -5.53 3.24 5.71
C GLU A 378 -5.40 4.09 6.99
N HIS A 379 -6.50 4.16 7.74
CA HIS A 379 -6.56 4.85 9.04
C HIS A 379 -6.05 6.31 8.98
N ASP A 380 -6.54 7.08 8.01
CA ASP A 380 -6.18 8.49 7.80
C ASP A 380 -4.66 8.72 7.62
N GLY A 381 -4.00 7.82 6.88
CA GLY A 381 -2.56 7.91 6.60
C GLY A 381 -1.66 7.33 7.68
N LYS A 382 -2.23 6.75 8.74
CA LYS A 382 -1.47 6.21 9.88
C LYS A 382 -1.07 4.75 9.69
N LEU A 383 -1.75 4.01 8.81
CA LEU A 383 -1.46 2.62 8.50
C LEU A 383 -1.09 2.51 7.01
N ASN A 384 0.05 1.89 6.72
CA ASN A 384 0.50 1.69 5.33
C ASN A 384 0.71 0.20 5.09
N THR A 385 -0.22 -0.46 4.41
CA THR A 385 -0.06 -1.85 4.01
C THR A 385 0.90 -1.97 2.84
N VAL A 386 1.94 -2.83 2.93
CA VAL A 386 2.92 -3.08 1.86
C VAL A 386 3.07 -4.58 1.64
N PHE A 387 2.97 -5.00 0.39
CA PHE A 387 3.02 -6.39 -0.07
C PHE A 387 3.97 -6.50 -1.27
N SER A 388 5.01 -7.32 -1.16
CA SER A 388 6.13 -7.35 -2.12
C SER A 388 6.12 -8.55 -3.07
N ALA A 389 5.05 -9.35 -3.06
CA ALA A 389 4.84 -10.51 -3.94
C ALA A 389 3.89 -10.15 -5.11
N PRO A 390 4.41 -9.68 -6.27
CA PRO A 390 3.59 -9.38 -7.44
C PRO A 390 2.96 -10.65 -8.02
N ASN A 391 1.77 -10.53 -8.59
CA ASN A 391 1.01 -11.65 -9.17
C ASN A 391 0.97 -12.87 -8.23
N TYR A 392 0.61 -12.63 -6.96
CA TYR A 392 0.68 -13.61 -5.90
C TYR A 392 0.06 -14.95 -6.31
N ARG A 393 0.82 -16.04 -6.10
CA ARG A 393 0.45 -17.43 -6.45
C ARG A 393 0.16 -17.65 -7.94
N ASP A 394 0.74 -16.83 -8.81
CA ASP A 394 0.52 -16.82 -10.26
C ASP A 394 -0.94 -16.63 -10.68
N GLN A 395 -1.79 -16.10 -9.79
CA GLN A 395 -3.25 -16.06 -9.96
C GLN A 395 -3.86 -14.69 -9.68
N MET A 396 -3.27 -13.91 -8.78
CA MET A 396 -3.93 -12.70 -8.26
C MET A 396 -3.78 -11.48 -9.19
N GLY A 397 -2.74 -11.42 -10.02
CA GLY A 397 -2.51 -10.29 -10.92
C GLY A 397 -2.21 -8.95 -10.24
N ASN A 398 -1.99 -8.93 -8.92
CA ASN A 398 -1.64 -7.74 -8.16
C ASN A 398 -0.22 -7.25 -8.48
N LYS A 399 0.05 -5.97 -8.25
CA LYS A 399 1.43 -5.45 -8.25
C LYS A 399 2.12 -5.78 -6.92
N GLY A 400 3.44 -5.74 -6.92
CA GLY A 400 4.26 -5.71 -5.70
C GLY A 400 4.74 -4.28 -5.44
N ALA A 401 4.93 -3.93 -4.17
CA ALA A 401 5.51 -2.64 -3.78
C ALA A 401 6.56 -2.80 -2.66
N PHE A 402 7.39 -1.78 -2.49
CA PHE A 402 8.30 -1.61 -1.36
C PHE A 402 8.31 -0.14 -0.96
N ILE A 403 8.58 0.14 0.32
CA ILE A 403 8.61 1.50 0.86
C ILE A 403 10.05 1.95 0.98
N VAL A 404 10.40 3.08 0.35
CA VAL A 404 11.68 3.76 0.58
C VAL A 404 11.44 4.93 1.52
N THR A 405 12.04 4.87 2.70
CA THR A 405 11.95 5.94 3.71
C THR A 405 13.20 6.82 3.67
N PHE A 406 13.01 8.14 3.80
CA PHE A 406 14.10 9.13 3.90
C PHE A 406 13.96 9.88 5.21
N THR A 407 15.06 10.05 5.93
CA THR A 407 15.09 10.81 7.19
C THR A 407 15.48 12.26 6.89
N VAL A 408 14.53 13.17 7.10
CA VAL A 408 14.72 14.63 6.99
C VAL A 408 14.67 15.25 8.39
N MET A 409 15.50 16.26 8.65
CA MET A 409 15.55 16.96 9.94
C MET A 409 14.15 17.36 10.42
N GLU A 410 13.86 17.14 11.70
CA GLU A 410 12.88 17.95 12.42
C GLU A 410 13.59 19.13 13.09
N PRO A 411 13.20 20.36 12.73
CA PRO A 411 13.11 21.45 13.68
C PRO A 411 11.64 21.84 13.83
N SER A 412 11.12 21.73 15.05
CA SER A 412 9.94 22.45 15.59
C SER A 412 9.04 23.23 14.58
N ARG A 413 7.96 22.57 14.08
CA ARG A 413 6.68 23.00 13.43
C ARG A 413 6.58 24.37 12.70
N PRO A 414 5.75 24.56 11.62
CA PRO A 414 4.64 23.72 11.14
C PRO A 414 4.60 23.44 9.61
N GLY A 415 4.06 22.27 9.22
CA GLY A 415 3.73 21.94 7.82
C GLY A 415 4.79 21.07 7.14
N PHE A 416 4.35 20.00 6.48
CA PHE A 416 5.23 19.09 5.73
C PHE A 416 5.54 19.76 4.38
N GLU A 417 6.81 20.02 4.06
CA GLU A 417 7.18 20.65 2.78
C GLU A 417 7.48 19.61 1.69
N LEU A 418 7.14 19.92 0.43
CA LEU A 418 7.56 19.12 -0.71
C LEU A 418 9.07 19.27 -0.93
N SER A 419 9.84 18.21 -0.70
CA SER A 419 11.30 18.23 -0.74
C SER A 419 11.89 17.71 -2.06
N ALA A 420 13.15 18.07 -2.34
CA ALA A 420 13.84 17.73 -3.58
C ALA A 420 13.91 16.22 -3.94
N PRO A 421 14.05 15.27 -2.99
CA PRO A 421 14.16 13.84 -3.28
C PRO A 421 12.99 13.25 -4.06
N ILE A 422 11.80 13.86 -4.03
CA ILE A 422 10.64 13.37 -4.79
C ILE A 422 10.92 13.26 -6.30
N GLY A 423 11.81 14.11 -6.84
CA GLY A 423 12.22 14.04 -8.24
C GLY A 423 13.01 12.78 -8.62
N GLN A 424 13.47 11.98 -7.65
CA GLN A 424 14.21 10.74 -7.91
C GLN A 424 13.28 9.54 -8.17
N LEU A 425 11.96 9.71 -8.01
CA LEU A 425 10.96 8.69 -8.31
C LEU A 425 10.67 8.62 -9.82
N LEU A 426 11.68 8.26 -10.63
CA LEU A 426 11.67 8.40 -12.09
C LEU A 426 10.56 7.62 -12.81
N VAL A 427 10.04 6.56 -12.18
CA VAL A 427 8.96 5.71 -12.71
C VAL A 427 7.57 6.13 -12.21
N LEU A 428 7.47 7.15 -11.36
CA LEU A 428 6.20 7.60 -10.77
C LEU A 428 5.24 8.09 -11.85
N GLN A 429 4.06 7.48 -11.91
CA GLN A 429 3.00 7.82 -12.87
C GLN A 429 1.84 8.60 -12.25
N LYS A 430 1.53 8.36 -10.97
CA LYS A 430 0.44 9.01 -10.26
C LYS A 430 0.93 9.50 -8.91
N LEU A 431 0.72 10.78 -8.64
CA LEU A 431 1.04 11.41 -7.36
C LEU A 431 -0.18 12.20 -6.89
N ASP A 432 -0.69 11.84 -5.71
CA ASP A 432 -1.79 12.54 -5.06
C ASP A 432 -1.39 12.90 -3.64
N PHE A 433 -1.22 14.19 -3.39
CA PHE A 433 -1.01 14.77 -2.06
C PHE A 433 -2.12 15.74 -1.68
N SER A 434 -3.29 15.60 -2.29
CA SER A 434 -4.41 16.45 -1.94
C SER A 434 -4.84 16.28 -0.48
N SER A 435 -5.46 17.31 0.10
CA SER A 435 -6.02 17.31 1.46
C SER A 435 -5.00 17.06 2.57
N ASN A 436 -3.87 17.77 2.49
CA ASN A 436 -2.83 17.73 3.50
C ASN A 436 -2.58 19.12 4.10
N SER A 437 -1.60 19.23 4.99
CA SER A 437 -1.10 20.52 5.52
C SER A 437 0.23 20.90 4.87
N LEU A 438 0.41 20.60 3.58
CA LEU A 438 1.66 20.87 2.90
C LEU A 438 1.94 22.37 2.79
N THR A 439 3.14 22.80 3.16
CA THR A 439 3.59 24.19 3.05
C THR A 439 4.77 24.30 2.08
N GLY A 440 5.21 25.51 1.77
CA GLY A 440 6.36 25.73 0.87
C GLY A 440 5.99 25.72 -0.61
N THR A 441 7.01 25.58 -1.46
CA THR A 441 6.90 25.64 -2.93
C THR A 441 6.94 24.26 -3.57
N ILE A 442 6.45 24.14 -4.82
CA ILE A 442 6.69 22.94 -5.62
C ILE A 442 8.17 22.95 -6.07
N PRO A 443 8.99 21.92 -5.72
CA PRO A 443 10.42 21.95 -5.98
C PRO A 443 10.76 21.74 -7.46
N ASP A 444 11.86 22.35 -7.91
CA ASP A 444 12.36 22.26 -9.30
C ASP A 444 12.69 20.81 -9.71
N SER A 445 12.94 19.91 -8.76
CA SER A 445 13.20 18.49 -9.03
C SER A 445 12.02 17.74 -9.63
N PHE A 446 10.78 18.27 -9.57
CA PHE A 446 9.62 17.70 -10.28
C PHE A 446 9.88 17.53 -11.78
N GLN A 447 10.78 18.33 -12.37
CA GLN A 447 11.18 18.19 -13.77
C GLN A 447 11.72 16.80 -14.15
N LEU A 448 12.17 16.02 -13.17
CA LEU A 448 12.72 14.68 -13.36
C LEU A 448 11.62 13.60 -13.46
N LEU A 449 10.39 13.90 -13.03
CA LEU A 449 9.25 12.98 -13.03
C LEU A 449 8.64 12.82 -14.43
N LYS A 450 9.45 12.42 -15.40
CA LYS A 450 9.07 12.32 -16.82
C LYS A 450 7.97 11.29 -17.08
N SER A 451 7.77 10.33 -16.18
CA SER A 451 6.73 9.30 -16.26
C SER A 451 5.37 9.76 -15.70
N LEU A 452 5.29 10.94 -15.09
CA LEU A 452 4.10 11.39 -14.37
C LEU A 452 2.94 11.69 -15.33
N ILE A 453 1.79 11.08 -15.04
CA ILE A 453 0.53 11.18 -15.79
C ILE A 453 -0.50 11.97 -14.97
N PHE A 454 -0.55 11.77 -13.65
CA PHE A 454 -1.53 12.38 -12.76
C PHE A 454 -0.83 13.05 -11.58
N LEU A 455 -1.14 14.32 -11.34
CA LEU A 455 -0.65 15.10 -10.21
C LEU A 455 -1.80 15.86 -9.53
N ALA A 456 -2.12 15.48 -8.29
CA ALA A 456 -3.08 16.18 -7.45
C ALA A 456 -2.41 16.74 -6.19
N LEU A 457 -2.60 18.03 -5.94
CA LEU A 457 -2.00 18.81 -4.85
C LEU A 457 -3.04 19.68 -4.13
N SER A 458 -4.34 19.50 -4.41
CA SER A 458 -5.40 20.36 -3.89
C SER A 458 -5.49 20.39 -2.37
N ASN A 459 -6.13 21.41 -1.80
CA ASN A 459 -6.41 21.51 -0.36
C ASN A 459 -5.13 21.42 0.49
N ASN A 460 -4.19 22.33 0.24
CA ASN A 460 -2.92 22.44 0.96
C ASN A 460 -2.60 23.92 1.26
N LYS A 461 -1.42 24.18 1.80
CA LYS A 461 -0.88 25.52 2.06
C LYS A 461 0.31 25.85 1.15
N LEU A 462 0.34 25.26 -0.05
CA LEU A 462 1.41 25.50 -1.02
C LEU A 462 1.34 26.94 -1.53
N HIS A 463 2.50 27.56 -1.68
CA HIS A 463 2.64 28.95 -2.08
C HIS A 463 3.91 29.18 -2.90
N GLY A 464 4.11 30.40 -3.39
CA GLY A 464 5.31 30.77 -4.14
C GLY A 464 5.21 30.40 -5.62
N ARG A 465 6.34 30.14 -6.27
CA ARG A 465 6.41 29.96 -7.74
C ARG A 465 6.28 28.51 -8.16
N PHE A 466 5.76 28.29 -9.37
CA PHE A 466 5.90 27.02 -10.07
C PHE A 466 7.36 26.77 -10.48
N PRO A 467 7.79 25.50 -10.57
CA PRO A 467 9.15 25.15 -10.94
C PRO A 467 9.42 25.46 -12.41
N ARG A 468 10.65 25.88 -12.72
CA ARG A 468 11.04 26.20 -14.11
C ARG A 468 11.01 24.97 -15.01
N GLY A 469 11.27 23.80 -14.43
CA GLY A 469 11.29 22.53 -15.15
C GLY A 469 9.92 21.86 -15.29
N LEU A 470 8.81 22.57 -15.05
CA LEU A 470 7.45 22.04 -15.24
C LEU A 470 7.21 21.54 -16.68
N THR A 471 7.88 22.15 -17.66
CA THR A 471 7.90 21.71 -19.06
C THR A 471 8.49 20.32 -19.26
N GLY A 472 9.23 19.75 -18.30
CA GLY A 472 9.76 18.39 -18.35
C GLY A 472 8.68 17.30 -18.23
N LEU A 473 7.49 17.64 -17.71
CA LEU A 473 6.38 16.70 -17.43
C LEU A 473 5.55 16.37 -18.69
N GLN A 474 6.22 15.93 -19.76
CA GLN A 474 5.62 15.74 -21.08
C GLN A 474 4.54 14.63 -21.15
N ASN A 475 4.46 13.77 -20.13
CA ASN A 475 3.45 12.72 -20.01
C ASN A 475 2.22 13.13 -19.20
N LEU A 476 2.23 14.31 -18.59
CA LEU A 476 1.19 14.73 -17.66
C LEU A 476 -0.14 14.95 -18.38
N GLN A 477 -1.19 14.33 -17.86
CA GLN A 477 -2.56 14.38 -18.36
C GLN A 477 -3.48 15.11 -17.37
N TYR A 478 -3.24 15.00 -16.07
CA TYR A 478 -4.08 15.61 -15.03
C TYR A 478 -3.21 16.44 -14.08
N PHE A 479 -3.52 17.73 -13.96
CA PHE A 479 -2.91 18.62 -12.97
C PHE A 479 -4.02 19.31 -12.16
N ILE A 480 -4.13 18.94 -10.88
CA ILE A 480 -5.21 19.37 -10.00
C ILE A 480 -4.61 20.01 -8.74
N MET A 481 -4.75 21.32 -8.59
CA MET A 481 -4.16 22.09 -7.50
C MET A 481 -5.10 23.22 -7.08
N ASP A 482 -6.37 22.86 -6.85
CA ASP A 482 -7.34 23.78 -6.28
C ASP A 482 -6.98 24.10 -4.82
N ASP A 483 -7.51 25.18 -4.27
CA ASP A 483 -7.49 25.46 -2.82
C ASP A 483 -6.06 25.50 -2.23
N ASN A 484 -5.16 26.27 -2.87
CA ASN A 484 -3.81 26.55 -2.37
C ASN A 484 -3.50 28.06 -2.41
N PRO A 485 -2.89 28.66 -1.36
CA PRO A 485 -2.62 30.11 -1.30
C PRO A 485 -1.46 30.57 -2.20
N MET A 486 -1.61 30.42 -3.53
CA MET A 486 -0.53 30.63 -4.50
C MET A 486 -0.23 32.11 -4.77
N PHE A 487 -1.25 32.95 -4.95
CA PHE A 487 -1.11 34.41 -5.14
C PHE A 487 -0.11 34.88 -6.23
N ILE A 488 0.10 34.07 -7.27
CA ILE A 488 1.01 34.35 -8.39
C ILE A 488 0.26 34.42 -9.73
N PRO A 489 0.89 34.86 -10.83
CA PRO A 489 0.33 34.69 -12.16
C PRO A 489 0.24 33.22 -12.59
N LEU A 490 -0.61 32.94 -13.57
CA LEU A 490 -0.67 31.63 -14.24
C LEU A 490 0.63 31.38 -15.04
N PRO A 491 1.32 30.24 -14.89
CA PRO A 491 2.61 29.98 -15.52
C PRO A 491 2.45 29.64 -17.00
N LEU A 492 3.27 30.25 -17.87
CA LEU A 492 3.22 30.02 -19.33
C LEU A 492 3.61 28.58 -19.70
N GLU A 493 4.39 27.94 -18.82
CA GLU A 493 4.94 26.60 -18.96
C GLU A 493 3.87 25.53 -19.18
N PHE A 494 2.68 25.67 -18.56
CA PHE A 494 1.58 24.73 -18.77
C PHE A 494 1.19 24.60 -20.25
N GLY A 495 1.30 25.68 -21.05
CA GLY A 495 0.98 25.64 -22.48
C GLY A 495 1.83 24.67 -23.30
N HIS A 496 2.96 24.20 -22.77
CA HIS A 496 3.84 23.25 -23.44
C HIS A 496 3.49 21.78 -23.14
N LEU A 497 2.57 21.50 -22.21
CA LEU A 497 2.18 20.15 -21.81
C LEU A 497 1.06 19.61 -22.70
N ARG A 498 1.39 19.24 -23.95
CA ARG A 498 0.39 18.91 -24.99
C ARG A 498 -0.50 17.69 -24.68
N LYS A 499 -0.11 16.83 -23.74
CA LYS A 499 -0.92 15.69 -23.28
C LYS A 499 -1.94 16.05 -22.20
N LEU A 500 -1.90 17.27 -21.67
CA LEU A 500 -2.78 17.69 -20.57
C LEU A 500 -4.25 17.65 -21.01
N GLN A 501 -5.05 16.93 -20.23
CA GLN A 501 -6.49 16.76 -20.39
C GLN A 501 -7.25 17.57 -19.34
N GLU A 502 -6.77 17.65 -18.12
CA GLU A 502 -7.43 18.39 -17.04
C GLU A 502 -6.45 19.32 -16.33
N LEU A 503 -6.84 20.60 -16.22
CA LEU A 503 -6.13 21.62 -15.47
C LEU A 503 -7.08 22.32 -14.50
N ARG A 504 -6.86 22.12 -13.20
CA ARG A 504 -7.66 22.71 -12.13
C ARG A 504 -6.79 23.53 -11.19
N LEU A 505 -7.08 24.83 -11.13
CA LEU A 505 -6.32 25.84 -10.41
C LEU A 505 -7.27 26.82 -9.68
N ALA A 506 -8.42 26.34 -9.24
CA ALA A 506 -9.46 27.14 -8.60
C ALA A 506 -9.07 27.59 -7.19
N ASN A 507 -9.71 28.65 -6.71
CA ASN A 507 -9.64 29.12 -5.33
C ASN A 507 -8.21 29.27 -4.78
N SER A 508 -7.29 29.82 -5.58
CA SER A 508 -5.86 29.83 -5.26
C SER A 508 -5.20 31.22 -5.35
N GLY A 509 -6.00 32.25 -5.63
CA GLY A 509 -5.54 33.63 -5.70
C GLY A 509 -4.70 33.97 -6.94
N TYR A 510 -4.75 33.14 -8.00
CA TYR A 510 -4.00 33.42 -9.23
C TYR A 510 -4.38 34.78 -9.83
N SER A 511 -3.40 35.53 -10.33
CA SER A 511 -3.58 36.91 -10.80
C SER A 511 -3.05 37.13 -12.23
N GLY A 512 -3.17 38.35 -12.75
CA GLY A 512 -2.75 38.67 -14.13
C GLY A 512 -3.73 38.15 -15.18
N THR A 513 -3.25 37.97 -16.42
CA THR A 513 -4.08 37.53 -17.55
C THR A 513 -4.03 36.02 -17.75
N ILE A 514 -5.07 35.44 -18.37
CA ILE A 514 -5.02 34.06 -18.85
C ILE A 514 -3.97 33.96 -19.99
N PRO A 515 -2.94 33.10 -19.88
CA PRO A 515 -1.94 32.95 -20.92
C PRO A 515 -2.54 32.52 -22.27
N PRO A 516 -2.34 33.27 -23.37
CA PRO A 516 -2.84 32.85 -24.68
C PRO A 516 -2.31 31.49 -25.13
N ILE A 517 -1.09 31.13 -24.71
CA ILE A 517 -0.45 29.84 -25.02
C ILE A 517 -1.25 28.63 -24.51
N TYR A 518 -2.16 28.80 -23.53
CA TYR A 518 -3.04 27.71 -23.09
C TYR A 518 -3.99 27.23 -24.20
N SER A 519 -4.19 28.01 -25.26
CA SER A 519 -4.92 27.54 -26.46
C SER A 519 -4.18 26.42 -27.22
N GLN A 520 -2.91 26.16 -26.91
CA GLN A 520 -2.12 25.07 -27.51
C GLN A 520 -2.37 23.72 -26.83
N LEU A 521 -3.11 23.68 -25.71
CA LEU A 521 -3.49 22.47 -25.01
C LEU A 521 -4.63 21.75 -25.76
N THR A 522 -4.33 21.20 -26.93
CA THR A 522 -5.36 20.66 -27.84
C THR A 522 -6.11 19.45 -27.29
N ASN A 523 -5.54 18.74 -26.29
CA ASN A 523 -6.17 17.61 -25.62
C ASN A 523 -6.97 18.00 -24.37
N LEU A 524 -6.99 19.30 -24.02
CA LEU A 524 -7.63 19.77 -22.80
C LEU A 524 -9.15 19.57 -22.89
N SER A 525 -9.66 18.80 -21.95
CA SER A 525 -11.04 18.40 -21.81
C SER A 525 -11.72 19.20 -20.67
N ALA A 526 -10.99 19.51 -19.60
CA ALA A 526 -11.46 20.34 -18.50
C ALA A 526 -10.47 21.43 -18.08
N LEU A 527 -10.96 22.66 -17.97
CA LEU A 527 -10.24 23.82 -17.43
C LEU A 527 -11.06 24.50 -16.34
N SER A 528 -10.53 24.56 -15.12
CA SER A 528 -11.14 25.28 -14.00
C SER A 528 -10.19 26.31 -13.43
N LEU A 529 -10.54 27.59 -13.59
CA LEU A 529 -9.81 28.75 -13.06
C LEU A 529 -10.70 29.60 -12.14
N GLN A 530 -11.80 29.03 -11.66
CA GLN A 530 -12.81 29.76 -10.90
C GLN A 530 -12.27 30.32 -9.57
N ASN A 531 -12.88 31.40 -9.10
CA ASN A 531 -12.57 32.01 -7.80
C ASN A 531 -11.08 32.41 -7.66
N ASN A 532 -10.57 33.17 -8.63
CA ASN A 532 -9.22 33.72 -8.63
C ASN A 532 -9.26 35.24 -8.84
N ARG A 533 -8.10 35.86 -9.07
CA ARG A 533 -7.94 37.30 -9.31
C ARG A 533 -7.51 37.59 -10.76
N LEU A 534 -7.96 36.77 -11.71
CA LEU A 534 -7.59 36.89 -13.12
C LEU A 534 -8.25 38.13 -13.75
N THR A 535 -7.54 38.80 -14.63
CA THR A 535 -7.91 40.06 -15.29
C THR A 535 -7.70 39.97 -16.80
N GLY A 536 -8.10 41.00 -17.54
CA GLY A 536 -7.95 41.05 -18.99
C GLY A 536 -8.99 40.22 -19.72
N LYS A 537 -8.73 39.94 -21.02
CA LYS A 537 -9.67 39.26 -21.91
C LYS A 537 -9.47 37.75 -21.90
N ILE A 538 -10.54 37.00 -22.16
CA ILE A 538 -10.44 35.59 -22.54
C ILE A 538 -9.70 35.50 -23.88
N PRO A 539 -8.63 34.69 -24.03
CA PRO A 539 -7.92 34.57 -25.30
C PRO A 539 -8.84 34.07 -26.42
N THR A 540 -8.83 34.76 -27.57
CA THR A 540 -9.70 34.39 -28.71
C THR A 540 -9.46 32.98 -29.22
N ALA A 541 -8.20 32.52 -29.14
CA ALA A 541 -7.81 31.17 -29.53
C ALA A 541 -8.43 30.06 -28.66
N PHE A 542 -9.06 30.37 -27.51
CA PHE A 542 -9.76 29.35 -26.71
C PHE A 542 -10.97 28.75 -27.45
N GLY A 543 -11.53 29.48 -28.43
CA GLY A 543 -12.57 28.93 -29.32
C GLY A 543 -12.11 27.71 -30.12
N ASN A 544 -10.78 27.51 -30.27
CA ASN A 544 -10.20 26.39 -31.01
C ASN A 544 -9.97 25.14 -30.16
N LEU A 545 -10.27 25.17 -28.86
CA LEU A 545 -10.16 24.01 -27.98
C LEU A 545 -11.30 23.02 -28.30
N SER A 546 -11.06 22.11 -29.25
CA SER A 546 -12.07 21.20 -29.79
C SER A 546 -12.47 20.08 -28.81
N HIS A 547 -11.59 19.69 -27.89
CA HIS A 547 -11.84 18.63 -26.91
C HIS A 547 -12.41 19.14 -25.57
N ILE A 548 -12.47 20.46 -25.35
CA ILE A 548 -12.94 21.03 -24.08
C ILE A 548 -14.43 20.70 -23.90
N TYR A 549 -14.76 20.03 -22.80
CA TYR A 549 -16.13 19.76 -22.39
C TYR A 549 -16.53 20.57 -21.17
N HIS A 550 -15.58 21.00 -20.34
CA HIS A 550 -15.82 21.80 -19.13
C HIS A 550 -14.88 23.00 -19.06
N LEU A 551 -15.44 24.21 -18.98
CA LEU A 551 -14.72 25.46 -18.88
C LEU A 551 -15.36 26.34 -17.81
N ASN A 552 -14.66 26.51 -16.69
CA ASN A 552 -15.13 27.36 -15.60
C ASN A 552 -14.13 28.48 -15.33
N LEU A 553 -14.53 29.71 -15.67
CA LEU A 553 -13.78 30.95 -15.49
C LEU A 553 -14.50 31.91 -14.52
N SER A 554 -15.53 31.41 -13.82
CA SER A 554 -16.38 32.23 -12.96
C SER A 554 -15.61 32.87 -11.79
N ARG A 555 -16.19 33.92 -11.20
CA ARG A 555 -15.66 34.58 -9.99
C ARG A 555 -14.20 35.04 -10.19
N ASN A 556 -13.99 35.87 -11.20
CA ASN A 556 -12.71 36.52 -11.50
C ASN A 556 -12.98 38.00 -11.84
N PHE A 557 -11.95 38.73 -12.31
CA PHE A 557 -12.05 40.11 -12.79
C PHE A 557 -11.81 40.20 -14.31
N LEU A 558 -12.20 39.15 -15.04
CA LEU A 558 -12.07 39.11 -16.49
C LEU A 558 -13.03 40.11 -17.13
N GLY A 559 -12.65 40.62 -18.30
CA GLY A 559 -13.48 41.55 -19.03
C GLY A 559 -13.30 41.58 -20.54
N GLY A 560 -14.09 42.42 -21.19
CA GLY A 560 -14.22 42.47 -22.64
C GLY A 560 -15.29 41.51 -23.17
N VAL A 561 -15.38 41.43 -24.49
CA VAL A 561 -16.35 40.59 -25.20
C VAL A 561 -15.91 39.13 -25.13
N VAL A 562 -16.83 38.22 -24.81
CA VAL A 562 -16.60 36.78 -24.88
C VAL A 562 -16.24 36.38 -26.32
N PRO A 563 -15.12 35.67 -26.56
CA PRO A 563 -14.67 35.36 -27.92
C PRO A 563 -15.23 34.03 -28.46
N PHE A 564 -16.35 33.54 -27.92
CA PHE A 564 -16.92 32.24 -28.26
C PHE A 564 -18.11 32.39 -29.18
N ASN A 565 -18.02 31.78 -30.35
CA ASN A 565 -19.14 31.74 -31.29
C ASN A 565 -20.30 30.87 -30.74
N SER A 566 -21.45 30.97 -31.41
CA SER A 566 -22.66 30.25 -31.03
C SER A 566 -22.51 28.72 -31.00
N SER A 567 -21.64 28.14 -31.85
CA SER A 567 -21.40 26.69 -31.85
C SER A 567 -20.60 26.25 -30.63
N PHE A 568 -19.58 27.01 -30.22
CA PHE A 568 -18.83 26.75 -29.00
C PHE A 568 -19.72 26.88 -27.76
N LEU A 569 -20.50 27.96 -27.66
CA LEU A 569 -21.42 28.19 -26.54
C LEU A 569 -22.46 27.06 -26.40
N LYS A 570 -23.06 26.62 -27.52
CA LYS A 570 -24.01 25.50 -27.52
C LYS A 570 -23.35 24.17 -27.14
N ARG A 571 -22.13 23.92 -27.61
CA ARG A 571 -21.38 22.67 -27.34
C ARG A 571 -21.07 22.51 -25.86
N LEU A 572 -20.61 23.57 -25.18
CA LEU A 572 -20.31 23.49 -23.75
C LEU A 572 -21.57 23.60 -22.89
N GLY A 573 -22.55 24.43 -23.29
CA GLY A 573 -23.83 24.55 -22.60
C GLY A 573 -23.67 24.76 -21.09
N ARG A 574 -24.18 23.81 -20.29
CA ARG A 574 -24.12 23.84 -18.82
C ARG A 574 -22.71 23.69 -18.24
N ASN A 575 -21.76 23.23 -19.03
CA ASN A 575 -20.37 23.04 -18.60
C ASN A 575 -19.50 24.28 -18.87
N LEU A 576 -20.10 25.39 -19.33
CA LEU A 576 -19.46 26.70 -19.43
C LEU A 576 -20.00 27.62 -18.33
N ASP A 577 -19.12 28.05 -17.42
CA ASP A 577 -19.46 29.05 -16.40
C ASP A 577 -18.52 30.25 -16.49
N LEU A 578 -19.09 31.40 -16.85
CA LEU A 578 -18.40 32.69 -16.95
C LEU A 578 -18.90 33.69 -15.89
N SER A 579 -19.81 33.24 -15.01
CA SER A 579 -20.54 34.11 -14.09
C SER A 579 -19.63 34.84 -13.10
N SER A 580 -20.14 35.92 -12.52
CA SER A 580 -19.38 36.71 -11.52
C SER A 580 -18.05 37.27 -12.06
N ASN A 581 -18.04 37.68 -13.33
CA ASN A 581 -16.98 38.49 -13.94
C ASN A 581 -17.58 39.83 -14.40
N PRO A 582 -17.45 40.92 -13.63
CA PRO A 582 -18.20 42.15 -13.88
C PRO A 582 -17.80 42.88 -15.17
N GLY A 583 -16.59 42.64 -15.69
CA GLY A 583 -16.11 43.27 -16.91
C GLY A 583 -16.48 42.52 -18.20
N LEU A 584 -17.06 41.32 -18.07
CA LEU A 584 -17.29 40.39 -19.18
C LEU A 584 -18.70 40.56 -19.74
N CYS A 585 -18.82 40.57 -21.06
CA CYS A 585 -20.12 40.67 -21.71
C CYS A 585 -20.20 39.83 -22.99
N LEU A 586 -21.41 39.36 -23.31
CA LEU A 586 -21.71 38.65 -24.56
C LEU A 586 -22.00 39.63 -25.69
N SER A 587 -21.58 39.28 -26.91
CA SER A 587 -21.99 40.04 -28.08
C SER A 587 -23.52 39.92 -28.28
N PRO A 588 -24.21 40.99 -28.76
CA PRO A 588 -25.65 40.94 -29.02
C PRO A 588 -26.06 39.82 -29.98
N SER A 589 -25.21 39.48 -30.95
CA SER A 589 -25.42 38.39 -31.91
C SER A 589 -25.39 36.99 -31.30
N GLU A 590 -24.73 36.82 -30.15
CA GLU A 590 -24.54 35.51 -29.50
C GLU A 590 -25.41 35.32 -28.26
N ALA A 591 -26.06 36.38 -27.79
CA ALA A 591 -26.88 36.38 -26.57
C ALA A 591 -28.22 35.61 -26.70
N PHE A 592 -28.65 35.27 -27.92
CA PHE A 592 -29.94 34.62 -28.13
C PHE A 592 -29.90 33.13 -27.74
N GLY A 593 -30.52 32.79 -26.60
CA GLY A 593 -30.76 31.40 -26.18
C GLY A 593 -29.63 30.74 -25.38
N VAL A 594 -28.67 31.51 -24.84
CA VAL A 594 -27.56 31.00 -24.02
C VAL A 594 -27.54 31.72 -22.67
N ASN A 595 -27.62 30.97 -21.56
CA ASN A 595 -27.42 31.50 -20.21
C ASN A 595 -26.06 31.07 -19.66
N VAL A 596 -25.07 31.96 -19.74
CA VAL A 596 -23.69 31.75 -19.24
C VAL A 596 -23.35 32.68 -18.06
N GLY A 597 -24.37 33.29 -17.44
CA GLY A 597 -24.21 34.08 -16.20
C GLY A 597 -23.54 35.45 -16.35
N ILE A 598 -23.56 36.05 -17.54
CA ILE A 598 -22.97 37.36 -17.87
C ILE A 598 -23.92 38.20 -18.75
N ASP A 599 -23.80 39.53 -18.68
CA ASP A 599 -24.67 40.48 -19.38
C ASP A 599 -24.31 40.65 -20.87
N VAL A 600 -25.22 41.25 -21.65
CA VAL A 600 -25.01 41.58 -23.07
C VAL A 600 -24.29 42.93 -23.19
N CYS A 601 -23.25 43.00 -24.03
CA CYS A 601 -22.50 44.23 -24.25
C CYS A 601 -23.42 45.36 -24.74
N GLY A 602 -23.35 46.53 -24.11
CA GLY A 602 -24.17 47.70 -24.47
C GLY A 602 -25.58 47.73 -23.87
N SER A 603 -25.95 46.77 -23.01
CA SER A 603 -27.18 46.86 -22.23
C SER A 603 -27.03 47.93 -21.13
N ASN A 604 -27.75 49.05 -21.24
CA ASN A 604 -27.79 50.12 -20.24
C ASN A 604 -28.59 49.68 -18.99
N LYS A 605 -28.03 48.77 -18.21
CA LYS A 605 -28.32 48.71 -16.77
C LYS A 605 -27.24 49.53 -16.07
N THR A 606 -27.62 50.74 -15.70
CA THR A 606 -26.84 51.62 -14.84
C THR A 606 -26.31 50.88 -13.63
N ALA A 607 -25.04 51.18 -13.31
CA ALA A 607 -24.39 50.84 -12.06
C ALA A 607 -25.36 50.96 -10.88
N SER A 608 -25.67 49.84 -10.23
CA SER A 608 -26.32 49.86 -8.93
C SER A 608 -25.44 49.15 -7.90
N SER A 609 -24.88 49.99 -7.01
CA SER A 609 -24.39 49.65 -5.67
C SER A 609 -22.96 49.11 -5.55
N ILE A 610 -21.99 50.00 -5.77
CA ILE A 610 -20.90 50.10 -4.79
C ILE A 610 -21.56 50.51 -3.47
N ARG A 611 -21.77 49.55 -2.56
CA ARG A 611 -21.89 49.86 -1.13
C ARG A 611 -20.50 49.71 -0.53
N PRO A 612 -19.97 50.69 0.22
CA PRO A 612 -18.86 50.41 1.12
C PRO A 612 -19.31 49.30 2.06
N LEU A 613 -18.46 48.30 2.32
CA LEU A 613 -18.67 47.38 3.44
C LEU A 613 -18.85 48.22 4.71
N LYS A 614 -20.09 48.35 5.18
CA LYS A 614 -20.38 48.65 6.57
C LYS A 614 -20.28 47.34 7.35
N ASN A 615 -19.49 47.39 8.41
CA ASN A 615 -19.27 46.33 9.39
C ASN A 615 -20.59 45.68 9.85
N SER A 616 -20.67 44.36 9.73
CA SER A 616 -21.44 43.50 10.65
C SER A 616 -20.81 42.10 10.68
N GLU A 617 -20.03 41.88 11.74
CA GLU A 617 -19.84 40.64 12.50
C GLU A 617 -19.57 39.31 11.77
N SER A 618 -18.28 38.95 11.77
CA SER A 618 -17.79 37.57 11.85
C SER A 618 -18.07 36.95 13.23
N PRO A 619 -18.36 35.65 13.35
CA PRO A 619 -18.05 34.89 14.55
C PRO A 619 -16.75 34.13 14.31
N PHE A 620 -15.59 34.75 14.51
CA PHE A 620 -14.33 34.07 14.86
C PHE A 620 -13.30 35.12 15.30
N GLN A 621 -13.26 35.36 16.60
CA GLN A 621 -12.22 36.14 17.28
C GLN A 621 -10.87 35.39 17.21
N CYS A 622 -9.83 36.13 16.85
CA CYS A 622 -8.45 35.83 17.22
C CYS A 622 -7.86 37.12 17.82
N PRO A 623 -7.28 37.10 19.04
CA PRO A 623 -6.94 38.32 19.77
C PRO A 623 -5.67 38.96 19.20
N LYS A 624 -5.66 40.29 19.11
CA LYS A 624 -4.50 41.12 18.75
C LYS A 624 -4.27 42.22 19.80
N PRO A 625 -3.05 42.80 19.84
CA PRO A 625 -2.35 43.17 21.06
C PRO A 625 -2.74 44.55 21.59
N ILE A 626 -2.74 44.68 22.92
CA ILE A 626 -2.92 45.96 23.60
C ILE A 626 -1.53 46.50 23.94
N ILE A 627 -1.13 47.58 23.28
CA ILE A 627 -0.10 48.50 23.77
C ILE A 627 -0.85 49.59 24.52
N LEU A 628 -0.81 49.54 25.85
CA LEU A 628 -1.19 50.65 26.72
C LEU A 628 0.05 51.10 27.49
N THR A 629 0.56 52.23 27.06
CA THR A 629 1.56 53.04 27.75
C THR A 629 0.98 53.55 29.06
N SER A 630 1.37 52.96 30.18
CA SER A 630 1.65 53.61 31.47
C SER A 630 1.73 52.52 32.55
N PHE A 631 2.94 52.03 32.83
CA PHE A 631 3.37 51.59 34.17
C PHE A 631 4.85 51.19 34.04
N TRP A 632 5.71 52.20 34.04
CA TRP A 632 7.04 52.03 34.63
C TRP A 632 6.83 51.75 36.12
N VAL A 633 7.72 50.96 36.72
CA VAL A 633 7.69 50.38 38.09
C VAL A 633 7.17 48.93 38.09
N PHE A 634 8.00 48.02 38.63
CA PHE A 634 7.86 46.55 38.75
C PHE A 634 8.53 45.65 37.69
N LEU A 635 9.61 46.10 37.06
CA LEU A 635 10.63 45.20 36.49
C LEU A 635 11.88 45.19 37.39
N ALA A 636 11.69 44.79 38.64
CA ALA A 636 12.75 44.64 39.64
C ALA A 636 12.33 43.72 40.78
N LEU A 637 11.79 42.51 40.50
CA LEU A 637 11.53 41.48 41.53
C LEU A 637 11.14 40.12 40.93
N HIS A 638 11.91 39.61 39.96
CA HIS A 638 11.81 38.20 39.54
C HIS A 638 13.13 37.66 38.96
N HIS A 639 14.26 38.14 39.49
CA HIS A 639 15.60 37.57 39.27
C HIS A 639 16.23 37.06 40.57
N ILE A 640 15.40 36.81 41.59
CA ILE A 640 15.80 36.23 42.87
C ILE A 640 14.70 35.22 43.20
N LEU A 641 15.07 33.95 43.47
CA LEU A 641 14.22 32.75 43.58
C LEU A 641 13.91 32.18 42.18
N PHE A 642 14.68 31.28 41.57
CA PHE A 642 15.21 30.04 42.12
C PHE A 642 16.55 29.69 41.44
N SER A 643 17.63 29.81 42.20
CA SER A 643 18.88 29.11 42.01
C SER A 643 19.16 28.38 43.33
N VAL A 644 18.89 27.08 43.37
CA VAL A 644 19.56 26.05 44.19
C VAL A 644 19.47 24.75 43.41
#